data_AF-A0A821YAQ4-F1
#
_entry.id   AF-A0A821YAQ4-F1
#
_cell.length_a   1.000
_cell.length_b   1.000
_cell.length_c   1.000
_cell.angle_alpha   90.00
_cell.angle_beta   90.00
_cell.angle_gamma   90.00
#
_symmetry.space_group_name_H-M   'P 1'
#
loop_
_entity.id
_entity.type
_entity.pdbx_description
1 polymer ?
#
loop_
_entity_poly.entity_id
_entity_poly.type
_entity_poly.pdbx_seq_one_letter_code
_entity_poly.pdbx_strand_id
1 'polypeptide(L)'
;CYITLTQSLHLFVGGAPAGPAGTGKTETTKDLGRSLGVCVFVTNCSEQIDYKSIGNTFKGLAMSGCWGCFDEFNRISIAVLSVVAVQVKLIFDALRAKRKLFNFMNTEIKLHPSVGIFITMNPGYAGRTELPENLKALFRPCAMVVPDFELIAELNLVSAGFTDARLLSRKFVTLYTLCHNLLSKQEHYDWGLRAIKSVLVVAGTLRRSDPNMSEDKVLMRALRDFNIPKITIEDMPVFLNLIGDLFPALDVERKRDQDFENKVRIAALDLHLQAEEASPTVQNNFVLKVVQLKEIFDVRHSVFIIGNAGTGKTQIWKTLFKTYQNMKRRPHAIDLDPKAVTNDELFGYMHRQTHEWKDGLFSTIMRDLANMTSDSPKWIVLDGDIDPMWIESLNTVMDDNKVLTLASNERIPLNETMRLLFEISHLKTATPATVSRAGILYVSTNDIGYSPVYVSWVEQRESNSERNQLLLLFDKYIPRCLELLKSGRVKTITPLVDVCHIEMLCNILDCLLTPQNLPADCPKEWWELYFVWATIWAIGGSLFQDQMIDYRIEFSKWFIHEFKSIKFPPHGTVFDYSIEPQSKRLEPWSKLVDEINFDPELPVQSQLIPTNETVRLSFWLEALTKKGVSVMFIGSAGTGKSVIIKNRLEKFNSQNFMVSTIPLNYYTTSEMLQNSLEKPLEKKSGRTYGAPGNRQLIYFIDDFNMPERDKYFTVQAHTIVREYLDYQHWYDRQKFTLKEIRNCQFVVAMNQNAGTFTIDARLQRHFATFAVPLSNKNTLHTIYSKMLETKFSNINKIDLKTQTSFLNQFITVVIQFHQRVSSIFLPTAIKFHYFFNLRDLSNIVQGMLLASSKNILTPQDVIRLYIHEAERTYSDKLINQDDIELFNKILRETIRKSFEFVNDETFIRPLIYSHFSGGISDGQYTAVSSMDKLQHVIEDALASYNETNPSMNLVLFEDALIHIARINRILESPRGMR
;
A
#
# COMPACT_ATOMS: atom_id res chain seq x y z
N CYS A 1 47.03 -1.32 -4.14
CA CYS A 1 46.33 -2.07 -3.08
C CYS A 1 47.24 -3.09 -2.39
N TYR A 2 47.80 -4.09 -3.10
CA TYR A 2 48.61 -5.17 -2.47
C TYR A 2 49.72 -4.65 -1.57
N ILE A 3 50.55 -3.72 -2.06
CA ILE A 3 51.64 -3.10 -1.29
C ILE A 3 51.12 -2.52 0.05
N THR A 4 49.98 -1.81 0.02
CA THR A 4 49.40 -1.17 1.20
C THR A 4 48.90 -2.20 2.21
N LEU A 5 48.21 -3.26 1.76
CA LEU A 5 47.69 -4.32 2.63
C LEU A 5 48.82 -5.19 3.20
N THR A 6 49.85 -5.49 2.42
CA THR A 6 51.03 -6.20 2.94
C THR A 6 51.81 -5.34 3.93
N GLN A 7 51.91 -4.03 3.68
CA GLN A 7 52.56 -3.09 4.59
C GLN A 7 51.77 -2.92 5.89
N SER A 8 50.42 -2.96 5.86
CA SER A 8 49.62 -2.90 7.08
C SER A 8 49.88 -4.12 7.98
N LEU A 9 49.93 -5.32 7.40
CA LEU A 9 50.29 -6.54 8.14
C LEU A 9 51.71 -6.46 8.72
N HIS A 10 52.69 -5.95 7.96
CA HIS A 10 54.05 -5.76 8.45
C HIS A 10 54.13 -4.80 9.65
N LEU A 11 53.27 -3.79 9.68
CA LEU A 11 53.17 -2.81 10.77
C LEU A 11 52.25 -3.26 11.92
N PHE A 12 51.76 -4.50 11.90
CA PHE A 12 50.81 -5.06 12.88
C PHE A 12 49.55 -4.18 13.04
N VAL A 13 49.00 -3.72 11.92
CA VAL A 13 47.72 -3.00 11.84
C VAL A 13 46.82 -3.62 10.78
N GLY A 14 45.51 -3.41 10.90
CA GLY A 14 44.55 -3.91 9.92
C GLY A 14 44.58 -3.13 8.61
N GLY A 15 43.99 -3.69 7.56
CA GLY A 15 43.80 -3.00 6.28
C GLY A 15 42.35 -2.56 6.10
N ALA A 16 42.12 -1.32 5.63
CA ALA A 16 40.79 -0.80 5.34
C ALA A 16 40.65 -0.37 3.87
N PRO A 17 40.46 -1.31 2.92
CA PRO A 17 40.05 -0.97 1.56
C PRO A 17 38.72 -0.21 1.57
N ALA A 18 38.75 1.03 1.08
CA ALA A 18 37.62 1.94 1.03
C ALA A 18 37.44 2.48 -0.39
N GLY A 19 36.21 2.50 -0.89
CA GLY A 19 35.90 2.99 -2.22
C GLY A 19 34.47 2.69 -2.64
N PRO A 20 34.02 3.17 -3.80
CA PRO A 20 32.68 2.90 -4.32
C PRO A 20 32.35 1.40 -4.41
N ALA A 21 31.08 1.04 -4.41
CA ALA A 21 30.65 -0.35 -4.62
C ALA A 21 31.14 -0.87 -5.99
N GLY A 22 31.46 -2.17 -6.09
CA GLY A 22 31.91 -2.78 -7.35
C GLY A 22 33.39 -2.54 -7.72
N THR A 23 34.18 -1.92 -6.85
CA THR A 23 35.63 -1.69 -7.03
C THR A 23 36.52 -2.87 -6.62
N GLY A 24 35.94 -4.04 -6.32
CA GLY A 24 36.71 -5.25 -6.02
C GLY A 24 37.41 -5.27 -4.65
N LYS A 25 36.91 -4.55 -3.63
CA LYS A 25 37.52 -4.44 -2.29
C LYS A 25 37.74 -5.81 -1.62
N THR A 26 36.68 -6.60 -1.56
CA THR A 26 36.67 -7.92 -0.92
C THR A 26 37.47 -8.92 -1.74
N GLU A 27 37.31 -8.87 -3.07
CA GLU A 27 37.96 -9.73 -4.05
C GLU A 27 39.48 -9.53 -4.04
N THR A 28 39.96 -8.29 -3.93
CA THR A 28 41.38 -7.98 -3.82
C THR A 28 41.99 -8.56 -2.54
N THR A 29 41.24 -8.56 -1.44
CA THR A 29 41.70 -9.16 -0.17
C THR A 29 41.74 -10.69 -0.24
N LYS A 30 40.71 -11.30 -0.85
CA LYS A 30 40.65 -12.74 -1.11
C LYS A 30 41.79 -13.21 -2.01
N ASP A 31 42.05 -12.48 -3.10
CA ASP A 31 43.09 -12.83 -4.07
C ASP A 31 44.50 -12.68 -3.48
N LEU A 32 44.73 -11.63 -2.68
CA LEU A 32 45.97 -11.49 -1.92
C LEU A 32 46.19 -12.67 -0.95
N GLY A 33 45.16 -13.05 -0.19
CA GLY A 33 45.22 -14.20 0.71
C GLY A 33 45.49 -15.50 -0.03
N ARG A 34 44.80 -15.73 -1.15
CA ARG A 34 45.03 -16.88 -2.04
C ARG A 34 46.46 -16.93 -2.55
N SER A 35 47.00 -15.79 -3.00
CA SER A 35 48.37 -15.67 -3.50
C SER A 35 49.43 -15.99 -2.44
N LEU A 36 49.10 -15.78 -1.17
CA LEU A 36 49.97 -16.06 -0.02
C LEU A 36 49.67 -17.41 0.66
N GLY A 37 48.71 -18.19 0.14
CA GLY A 37 48.30 -19.47 0.74
C GLY A 37 47.58 -19.33 2.08
N VAL A 38 46.98 -18.17 2.38
CA VAL A 38 46.26 -17.91 3.63
C VAL A 38 44.75 -17.94 3.39
N CYS A 39 44.03 -18.68 4.23
CA CYS A 39 42.57 -18.73 4.18
C CYS A 39 41.96 -17.39 4.64
N VAL A 40 41.07 -16.81 3.82
CA VAL A 40 40.35 -15.57 4.12
C VAL A 40 38.89 -15.87 4.41
N PHE A 41 38.45 -15.62 5.65
CA PHE A 41 37.06 -15.71 6.06
C PHE A 41 36.36 -14.38 5.82
N VAL A 42 35.38 -14.36 4.91
CA VAL A 42 34.56 -13.19 4.66
C VAL A 42 33.29 -13.25 5.48
N THR A 43 33.00 -12.17 6.20
CA THR A 43 31.80 -12.00 7.03
C THR A 43 31.11 -10.72 6.60
N ASN A 44 29.84 -10.81 6.17
CA ASN A 44 29.05 -9.63 5.85
C ASN A 44 28.48 -9.04 7.14
N CYS A 45 28.72 -7.76 7.41
CA CYS A 45 28.32 -7.13 8.65
C CYS A 45 26.88 -6.58 8.58
N SER A 46 26.12 -6.79 9.66
CA SER A 46 24.78 -6.22 9.86
C SER A 46 24.67 -5.50 11.21
N GLU A 47 23.61 -4.70 11.37
CA GLU A 47 23.32 -4.00 12.64
C GLU A 47 23.07 -4.95 13.82
N GLN A 48 22.59 -6.17 13.55
CA GLN A 48 22.28 -7.19 14.56
C GLN A 48 23.51 -7.88 15.16
N ILE A 49 24.72 -7.65 14.62
CA ILE A 49 25.92 -8.34 15.10
C ILE A 49 26.34 -7.82 16.48
N ASP A 50 26.45 -8.75 17.44
CA ASP A 50 26.92 -8.47 18.81
C ASP A 50 28.45 -8.55 18.94
N TYR A 51 29.00 -7.80 19.91
CA TYR A 51 30.44 -7.77 20.20
C TYR A 51 30.98 -9.13 20.65
N LYS A 52 30.14 -9.98 21.26
CA LYS A 52 30.53 -11.35 21.65
C LYS A 52 30.71 -12.25 20.44
N SER A 53 29.78 -12.18 19.47
CA SER A 53 29.85 -12.97 18.23
C SER A 53 31.08 -12.60 17.41
N ILE A 54 31.34 -11.30 17.20
CA ILE A 54 32.57 -10.84 16.54
C ILE A 54 33.82 -11.23 17.34
N GLY A 55 33.77 -11.12 18.67
CA GLY A 55 34.86 -11.53 19.56
C GLY A 55 35.21 -13.01 19.38
N ASN A 56 34.21 -13.89 19.26
CA ASN A 56 34.43 -15.32 18.99
C ASN A 56 35.07 -15.55 17.61
N THR A 57 34.65 -14.81 16.58
CA THR A 57 35.28 -14.85 15.26
C THR A 57 36.74 -14.41 15.33
N PHE A 58 37.05 -13.30 16.00
CA PHE A 58 38.42 -12.84 16.19
C PHE A 58 39.27 -13.81 16.99
N LYS A 59 38.72 -14.44 18.03
CA LYS A 59 39.37 -15.50 18.79
C LYS A 59 39.73 -16.69 17.88
N GLY A 60 38.81 -17.12 17.02
CA GLY A 60 39.06 -18.15 16.02
C GLY A 60 40.18 -17.77 15.04
N LEU A 61 40.15 -16.55 14.49
CA LEU A 61 41.16 -16.02 13.58
C LEU A 61 42.56 -15.93 14.22
N ALA A 62 42.63 -15.45 15.47
CA ALA A 62 43.89 -15.32 16.21
C ALA A 62 44.53 -16.68 16.50
N MET A 63 43.73 -17.71 16.79
CA MET A 63 44.20 -19.06 17.07
C MET A 63 44.63 -19.82 15.80
N SER A 64 43.93 -19.60 14.68
CA SER A 64 44.19 -20.30 13.42
C SER A 64 45.24 -19.62 12.54
N GLY A 65 45.45 -18.31 12.71
CA GLY A 65 46.32 -17.52 11.84
C GLY A 65 45.72 -17.20 10.47
N CYS A 66 44.42 -17.43 10.29
CA CYS A 66 43.70 -17.06 9.09
C CYS A 66 43.40 -15.55 9.05
N TRP A 67 42.93 -15.08 7.89
CA TRP A 67 42.52 -13.69 7.73
C TRP A 67 41.02 -13.54 7.82
N GLY A 68 40.56 -12.44 8.41
CA GLY A 68 39.17 -12.03 8.41
C GLY A 68 38.97 -10.81 7.53
N CYS A 69 38.02 -10.87 6.60
CA CYS A 69 37.56 -9.72 5.81
C CYS A 69 36.11 -9.41 6.18
N PHE A 70 35.89 -8.30 6.85
CA PHE A 70 34.58 -7.88 7.33
C PHE A 70 33.98 -6.89 6.32
N ASP A 71 33.00 -7.36 5.57
CA ASP A 71 32.37 -6.60 4.51
C ASP A 71 31.30 -5.65 5.09
N GLU A 72 31.22 -4.42 4.56
CA GLU A 72 30.30 -3.37 5.04
C GLU A 72 30.38 -3.13 6.56
N PHE A 73 31.61 -3.10 7.10
CA PHE A 73 31.87 -3.03 8.53
C PHE A 73 31.24 -1.81 9.23
N ASN A 74 30.96 -0.75 8.48
CA ASN A 74 30.28 0.46 8.93
C ASN A 74 28.75 0.35 9.07
N ARG A 75 28.17 -0.86 8.98
CA ARG A 75 26.78 -1.15 9.35
C ARG A 75 26.60 -1.60 10.79
N ILE A 76 27.68 -1.87 11.52
CA ILE A 76 27.60 -2.26 12.93
C ILE A 76 27.31 -1.01 13.78
N SER A 77 26.47 -1.15 14.81
CA SER A 77 26.17 -0.05 15.72
C SER A 77 27.43 0.52 16.40
N ILE A 78 27.46 1.84 16.61
CA ILE A 78 28.61 2.55 17.20
C ILE A 78 28.97 2.00 18.59
N ALA A 79 27.97 1.59 19.37
CA ALA A 79 28.18 0.98 20.69
C ALA A 79 29.00 -0.32 20.60
N VAL A 80 28.67 -1.19 19.63
CA VAL A 80 29.40 -2.45 19.40
C VAL A 80 30.78 -2.18 18.81
N LEU A 81 30.88 -1.27 17.84
CA LEU A 81 32.17 -0.89 17.23
C LEU A 81 33.19 -0.38 18.27
N SER A 82 32.72 0.32 19.31
CA SER A 82 33.57 0.81 20.39
C SER A 82 34.22 -0.34 21.19
N VAL A 83 33.49 -1.43 21.44
CA VAL A 83 34.02 -2.64 22.10
C VAL A 83 34.92 -3.43 21.16
N VAL A 84 34.54 -3.54 19.88
CA VAL A 84 35.32 -4.21 18.84
C VAL A 84 36.70 -3.55 18.67
N ALA A 85 36.81 -2.23 18.81
CA ALA A 85 38.10 -1.54 18.80
C ALA A 85 39.05 -2.07 19.88
N VAL A 86 38.54 -2.36 21.09
CA VAL A 86 39.34 -2.94 22.17
C VAL A 86 39.77 -4.36 21.82
N GLN A 87 38.87 -5.18 21.26
CA GLN A 87 39.18 -6.55 20.86
C GLN A 87 40.29 -6.61 19.79
N VAL A 88 40.17 -5.79 18.73
CA VAL A 88 41.18 -5.73 17.66
C VAL A 88 42.51 -5.22 18.21
N LYS A 89 42.47 -4.20 19.08
CA LYS A 89 43.67 -3.65 19.73
C LYS A 89 44.42 -4.69 20.56
N LEU A 90 43.72 -5.52 21.34
CA LEU A 90 44.34 -6.59 22.13
C LEU A 90 45.13 -7.58 21.25
N ILE A 91 44.61 -7.93 20.08
CA ILE A 91 45.29 -8.82 19.13
C ILE A 91 46.54 -8.15 18.56
N PHE A 92 46.42 -6.90 18.09
CA PHE A 92 47.54 -6.16 17.49
C PHE A 92 48.64 -5.84 18.50
N ASP A 93 48.31 -5.49 19.74
CA ASP A 93 49.30 -5.25 20.79
C ASP A 93 50.02 -6.55 21.18
N ALA A 94 49.32 -7.69 21.21
CA ALA A 94 49.95 -8.99 21.43
C ALA A 94 50.88 -9.40 20.29
N LEU A 95 50.54 -9.09 19.03
CA LEU A 95 51.41 -9.29 17.86
C LEU A 95 52.68 -8.42 17.94
N ARG A 96 52.54 -7.13 18.25
CA ARG A 96 53.67 -6.19 18.43
C ARG A 96 54.62 -6.65 19.54
N ALA A 97 54.05 -7.14 20.64
CA ALA A 97 54.81 -7.70 21.76
C ALA A 97 55.34 -9.13 21.49
N LYS A 98 55.08 -9.71 20.31
CA LYS A 98 55.48 -11.07 19.90
C LYS A 98 55.10 -12.15 20.92
N ARG A 99 53.92 -12.03 21.54
CA ARG A 99 53.44 -13.00 22.54
C ARG A 99 52.95 -14.27 21.85
N LYS A 100 53.22 -15.44 22.45
CA LYS A 100 52.67 -16.74 22.00
C LYS A 100 51.30 -17.05 22.61
N LEU A 101 51.07 -16.57 23.83
CA LEU A 101 49.83 -16.67 24.59
C LEU A 101 49.45 -15.27 25.05
N PHE A 102 48.17 -14.92 24.97
CA PHE A 102 47.67 -13.66 25.48
C PHE A 102 46.24 -13.82 25.97
N ASN A 103 45.85 -12.97 26.93
CA ASN A 103 44.51 -12.93 27.44
C ASN A 103 43.62 -12.12 26.49
N PHE A 104 42.68 -12.79 25.84
CA PHE A 104 41.65 -12.20 25.01
C PHE A 104 40.29 -12.37 25.71
N MET A 105 39.67 -11.26 26.13
CA MET A 105 38.35 -11.24 26.77
C MET A 105 38.24 -12.21 27.97
N ASN A 106 39.20 -12.18 28.90
CA ASN A 106 39.31 -13.08 30.05
C ASN A 106 39.50 -14.57 29.71
N THR A 107 39.95 -14.87 28.49
CA THR A 107 40.35 -16.22 28.09
C THR A 107 41.77 -16.20 27.53
N GLU A 108 42.65 -17.05 28.05
CA GLU A 108 44.00 -17.18 27.54
C GLU A 108 43.99 -18.00 26.24
N ILE A 109 44.49 -17.42 25.15
CA ILE A 109 44.48 -18.04 23.83
C ILE A 109 45.87 -18.01 23.18
N LYS A 110 46.13 -19.02 22.34
CA LYS A 110 47.33 -19.07 21.50
C LYS A 110 47.22 -18.05 20.37
N LEU A 111 48.28 -17.29 20.13
CA LEU A 111 48.37 -16.33 19.03
C LEU A 111 49.19 -16.90 17.89
N HIS A 112 48.62 -16.94 16.70
CA HIS A 112 49.34 -17.25 15.47
C HIS A 112 49.77 -15.95 14.77
N PRO A 113 51.06 -15.75 14.45
CA PRO A 113 51.55 -14.46 13.91
C PRO A 113 50.98 -14.04 12.55
N SER A 114 50.42 -14.96 11.78
CA SER A 114 49.88 -14.69 10.44
C SER A 114 48.47 -14.10 10.42
N VAL A 115 47.83 -13.92 11.59
CA VAL A 115 46.46 -13.38 11.66
C VAL A 115 46.39 -11.99 11.02
N GLY A 116 45.35 -11.77 10.22
CA GLY A 116 45.11 -10.51 9.51
C GLY A 116 43.65 -10.11 9.61
N ILE A 117 43.39 -8.83 9.86
CA ILE A 117 42.02 -8.29 9.95
C ILE A 117 41.88 -7.18 8.92
N PHE A 118 40.89 -7.32 8.05
CA PHE A 118 40.57 -6.39 6.99
C PHE A 118 39.11 -5.96 7.09
N ILE A 119 38.85 -4.68 6.85
CA ILE A 119 37.49 -4.13 6.85
C ILE A 119 37.22 -3.44 5.52
N THR A 120 36.05 -3.64 4.93
CA THR A 120 35.64 -2.90 3.74
C THR A 120 34.68 -1.80 4.11
N MET A 121 34.77 -0.68 3.39
CA MET A 121 33.86 0.44 3.56
C MET A 121 33.42 0.95 2.19
N ASN A 122 32.13 1.27 2.05
CA ASN A 122 31.70 2.21 1.00
C ASN A 122 31.18 3.50 1.65
N PRO A 123 31.95 4.60 1.56
CA PRO A 123 31.56 5.90 2.09
C PRO A 123 30.37 6.49 1.31
N GLY A 124 29.55 7.31 1.98
CA GLY A 124 28.46 8.07 1.35
C GLY A 124 27.15 7.32 1.05
N TYR A 125 27.00 6.08 1.52
CA TYR A 125 25.75 5.31 1.41
C TYR A 125 24.85 5.55 2.62
N ALA A 126 23.54 5.61 2.40
CA ALA A 126 22.53 5.76 3.46
C ALA A 126 22.57 4.58 4.45
N GLY A 127 22.32 4.85 5.74
CA GLY A 127 22.30 3.81 6.79
C GLY A 127 23.66 3.33 7.28
N ARG A 128 24.75 4.04 6.96
CA ARG A 128 26.11 3.67 7.40
C ARG A 128 26.69 4.68 8.38
N THR A 129 27.32 4.18 9.43
CA THR A 129 27.93 5.01 10.47
C THR A 129 29.38 5.35 10.13
N GLU A 130 29.88 6.51 10.52
CA GLU A 130 31.31 6.73 10.51
C GLU A 130 32.01 5.87 11.55
N LEU A 131 33.20 5.36 11.22
CA LEU A 131 33.98 4.59 12.19
C LEU A 131 34.48 5.51 13.31
N PRO A 132 34.41 5.07 14.58
CA PRO A 132 35.06 5.76 15.68
C PRO A 132 36.56 6.00 15.44
N GLU A 133 37.10 7.14 15.88
CA GLU A 133 38.52 7.50 15.65
C GLU A 133 39.51 6.50 16.26
N ASN A 134 39.20 5.96 17.44
CA ASN A 134 39.99 4.92 18.09
C ASN A 134 40.10 3.63 17.25
N LEU A 135 39.07 3.34 16.46
CA LEU A 135 39.03 2.20 15.55
C LEU A 135 39.74 2.52 14.24
N LYS A 136 39.52 3.71 13.67
CA LYS A 136 40.23 4.18 12.47
C LYS A 136 41.75 4.09 12.63
N ALA A 137 42.28 4.45 13.81
CA ALA A 137 43.72 4.36 14.11
C ALA A 137 44.31 2.93 14.04
N LEU A 138 43.48 1.88 14.15
CA LEU A 138 43.91 0.48 14.08
C LEU A 138 43.98 -0.05 12.64
N PHE A 139 43.45 0.69 11.66
CA PHE A 139 43.39 0.28 10.27
C PHE A 139 44.08 1.28 9.35
N ARG A 140 44.87 0.77 8.42
CA ARG A 140 45.46 1.58 7.36
C ARG A 140 44.46 1.73 6.21
N PRO A 141 44.01 2.94 5.86
CA PRO A 141 43.09 3.14 4.75
C PRO A 141 43.77 2.84 3.41
N CYS A 142 43.04 2.21 2.50
CA CYS A 142 43.45 1.98 1.12
C CYS A 142 42.32 2.43 0.18
N ALA A 143 42.53 3.54 -0.54
CA ALA A 143 41.55 4.03 -1.49
C ALA A 143 41.51 3.12 -2.74
N MET A 144 40.33 2.61 -3.06
CA MET A 144 40.05 1.82 -4.25
C MET A 144 39.31 2.70 -5.26
N VAL A 145 39.91 2.88 -6.44
CA VAL A 145 39.36 3.67 -7.56
C VAL A 145 38.60 2.75 -8.51
N VAL A 146 37.75 3.34 -9.35
CA VAL A 146 37.04 2.63 -10.43
C VAL A 146 38.08 1.92 -11.33
N PRO A 147 37.91 0.61 -11.59
CA PRO A 147 38.86 -0.14 -12.42
C PRO A 147 38.69 0.18 -13.91
N ASP A 148 39.70 -0.16 -14.70
CA ASP A 148 39.65 -0.04 -16.16
C ASP A 148 38.73 -1.12 -16.76
N PHE A 149 37.56 -0.70 -17.25
CA PHE A 149 36.57 -1.59 -17.84
C PHE A 149 37.00 -2.15 -19.20
N GLU A 150 37.82 -1.44 -19.98
CA GLU A 150 38.28 -1.89 -21.31
C GLU A 150 39.19 -3.10 -21.15
N LEU A 151 40.18 -3.01 -20.26
CA LEU A 151 41.10 -4.10 -19.97
C LEU A 151 40.38 -5.33 -19.41
N ILE A 152 39.43 -5.12 -18.50
CA ILE A 152 38.65 -6.23 -17.94
C ILE A 152 37.78 -6.88 -19.03
N ALA A 153 37.14 -6.10 -19.90
CA ALA A 153 36.34 -6.63 -20.98
C ALA A 153 37.18 -7.42 -21.99
N GLU A 154 38.37 -6.91 -22.36
CA GLU A 154 39.33 -7.59 -23.23
C GLU A 154 39.73 -8.95 -22.68
N LEU A 155 40.19 -9.01 -21.42
CA LEU A 155 40.60 -10.27 -20.79
C LEU A 155 39.47 -11.29 -20.71
N ASN A 156 38.24 -10.84 -20.43
CA ASN A 156 37.07 -11.73 -20.41
C ASN A 156 36.73 -12.25 -21.81
N LEU A 157 36.77 -11.41 -22.85
CA LEU A 157 36.54 -11.83 -24.23
C LEU A 157 37.60 -12.84 -24.71
N VAL A 158 38.89 -12.60 -24.40
CA VAL A 158 39.96 -13.56 -24.70
C VAL A 158 39.69 -14.90 -24.01
N SER A 159 39.31 -14.89 -22.73
CA SER A 159 38.97 -16.11 -21.99
C SER A 159 37.75 -16.85 -22.55
N ALA A 160 36.86 -16.13 -23.25
CA ALA A 160 35.68 -16.66 -23.90
C ALA A 160 35.94 -17.19 -25.32
N GLY A 161 37.18 -17.06 -25.83
CA GLY A 161 37.59 -17.56 -27.15
C GLY A 161 37.43 -16.56 -28.30
N PHE A 162 37.43 -15.25 -28.00
CA PHE A 162 37.46 -14.20 -29.01
C PHE A 162 38.89 -13.85 -29.43
N THR A 163 39.15 -13.77 -30.73
CA THR A 163 40.45 -13.35 -31.27
C THR A 163 40.56 -11.82 -31.38
N ASP A 164 39.48 -11.13 -31.76
CA ASP A 164 39.46 -9.68 -31.96
C ASP A 164 39.06 -8.91 -30.68
N ALA A 165 39.32 -9.50 -29.51
CA ALA A 165 38.88 -9.05 -28.20
C ALA A 165 39.20 -7.58 -27.89
N ARG A 166 40.37 -7.08 -28.33
CA ARG A 166 40.81 -5.70 -28.08
C ARG A 166 40.00 -4.64 -28.83
N LEU A 167 39.59 -4.92 -30.08
CA LEU A 167 38.74 -4.00 -30.84
C LEU A 167 37.32 -4.04 -30.28
N LEU A 168 36.85 -5.24 -29.97
CA LEU A 168 35.51 -5.50 -29.45
C LEU A 168 35.28 -4.93 -28.05
N SER A 169 36.28 -4.99 -27.16
CA SER A 169 36.21 -4.41 -25.81
C SER A 169 36.05 -2.89 -25.85
N ARG A 170 36.76 -2.22 -26.76
CA ARG A 170 36.61 -0.77 -26.99
C ARG A 170 35.21 -0.42 -27.41
N LYS A 171 34.68 -1.07 -28.47
CA LYS A 171 33.29 -0.85 -28.93
C LYS A 171 32.29 -1.07 -27.80
N PHE A 172 32.48 -2.15 -27.03
CA PHE A 172 31.62 -2.51 -25.90
C PHE A 172 31.59 -1.41 -24.82
N VAL A 173 32.76 -0.95 -24.36
CA VAL A 173 32.86 0.07 -23.29
C VAL A 173 32.38 1.42 -23.80
N THR A 174 32.67 1.78 -25.05
CA THR A 174 32.15 2.98 -25.68
C THR A 174 30.62 2.97 -25.71
N LEU A 175 29.98 1.85 -26.11
CA LEU A 175 28.51 1.73 -26.09
C LEU A 175 27.95 1.99 -24.69
N TYR A 176 28.51 1.34 -23.66
CA TYR A 176 28.02 1.50 -22.27
C TYR A 176 28.21 2.92 -21.76
N THR A 177 29.32 3.56 -22.12
CA THR A 177 29.58 4.97 -21.77
C THR A 177 28.60 5.91 -22.47
N LEU A 178 28.29 5.67 -23.74
CA LEU A 178 27.30 6.44 -24.49
C LEU A 178 25.89 6.20 -23.94
N CYS A 179 25.53 4.96 -23.60
CA CYS A 179 24.25 4.64 -22.98
C CYS A 179 24.07 5.36 -21.64
N HIS A 180 25.13 5.42 -20.82
CA HIS A 180 25.11 6.16 -19.56
C HIS A 180 24.88 7.67 -19.74
N ASN A 181 25.46 8.26 -20.79
CA ASN A 181 25.41 9.70 -21.04
C ASN A 181 24.16 10.17 -21.81
N LEU A 182 23.65 9.33 -22.73
CA LEU A 182 22.61 9.73 -23.70
C LEU A 182 21.22 9.20 -23.38
N LEU A 183 21.09 8.06 -22.69
CA LEU A 183 19.79 7.53 -22.32
C LEU A 183 19.21 8.29 -21.13
N SER A 184 17.88 8.21 -20.96
CA SER A 184 17.22 8.79 -19.81
C SER A 184 17.74 8.20 -18.49
N LYS A 185 17.77 9.02 -17.43
CA LYS A 185 18.24 8.59 -16.11
C LYS A 185 17.17 7.75 -15.41
N GLN A 186 17.22 6.45 -15.63
CA GLN A 186 16.36 5.46 -14.96
C GLN A 186 17.06 4.77 -13.79
N GLU A 187 16.33 4.47 -12.72
CA GLU A 187 16.85 3.82 -11.51
C GLU A 187 17.30 2.37 -11.73
N HIS A 188 16.72 1.72 -12.75
CA HIS A 188 17.00 0.33 -13.10
C HIS A 188 18.11 0.20 -14.15
N TYR A 189 18.67 1.31 -14.66
CA TYR A 189 19.80 1.24 -15.59
C TYR A 189 21.11 0.99 -14.85
N ASP A 190 21.74 -0.14 -15.15
CA ASP A 190 23.06 -0.50 -14.64
C ASP A 190 24.05 -0.70 -15.79
N TRP A 191 25.04 0.20 -15.84
CA TRP A 191 26.15 0.18 -16.79
C TRP A 191 27.48 -0.17 -16.10
N GLY A 192 27.43 -0.67 -14.86
CA GLY A 192 28.60 -1.02 -14.06
C GLY A 192 29.22 -2.38 -14.39
N LEU A 193 30.33 -2.69 -13.71
CA LEU A 193 31.16 -3.88 -13.98
C LEU A 193 30.40 -5.21 -13.92
N ARG A 194 29.42 -5.35 -13.01
CA ARG A 194 28.64 -6.59 -12.89
C ARG A 194 27.75 -6.82 -14.11
N ALA A 195 27.11 -5.77 -14.63
CA ALA A 195 26.34 -5.85 -15.87
C ALA A 195 27.24 -6.21 -17.05
N ILE A 196 28.42 -5.58 -17.13
CA ILE A 196 29.44 -5.87 -18.15
C ILE A 196 29.82 -7.36 -18.13
N LYS A 197 30.23 -7.88 -16.96
CA LYS A 197 30.61 -9.29 -16.80
C LYS A 197 29.49 -10.24 -17.27
N SER A 198 28.23 -9.96 -16.95
CA SER A 198 27.11 -10.80 -17.39
C SER A 198 26.95 -10.83 -18.90
N VAL A 199 27.03 -9.70 -19.59
CA VAL A 199 26.93 -9.69 -21.06
C VAL A 199 28.08 -10.47 -21.69
N LEU A 200 29.29 -10.32 -21.16
CA LEU A 200 30.47 -11.03 -21.70
C LEU A 200 30.37 -12.54 -21.51
N VAL A 201 29.81 -13.01 -20.39
CA VAL A 201 29.52 -14.45 -20.17
C VAL A 201 28.49 -14.98 -21.18
N VAL A 202 27.44 -14.20 -21.47
CA VAL A 202 26.44 -14.53 -22.50
C VAL A 202 27.08 -14.57 -23.88
N ALA A 203 27.89 -13.56 -24.22
CA ALA A 203 28.61 -13.48 -25.50
C ALA A 203 29.53 -14.70 -25.69
N GLY A 204 30.26 -15.11 -24.66
CA GLY A 204 31.09 -16.32 -24.70
C GLY A 204 30.29 -17.60 -24.88
N THR A 205 29.11 -17.69 -24.28
CA THR A 205 28.21 -18.85 -24.46
C THR A 205 27.63 -18.89 -25.87
N LEU A 206 27.24 -17.75 -26.41
CA LEU A 206 26.78 -17.63 -27.81
C LEU A 206 27.91 -17.99 -28.79
N ARG A 207 29.13 -17.51 -28.55
CA ARG A 207 30.33 -17.83 -29.35
C ARG A 207 30.61 -19.33 -29.39
N ARG A 208 30.51 -20.02 -28.24
CA ARG A 208 30.66 -21.47 -28.17
C ARG A 208 29.52 -22.22 -28.87
N SER A 209 28.31 -21.69 -28.82
CA SER A 209 27.15 -22.31 -29.48
C SER A 209 27.13 -22.15 -31.00
N ASP A 210 27.76 -21.09 -31.51
CA ASP A 210 27.84 -20.79 -32.94
C ASP A 210 29.26 -20.34 -33.33
N PRO A 211 30.22 -21.28 -33.47
CA PRO A 211 31.63 -20.96 -33.73
C PRO A 211 31.89 -20.35 -35.10
N ASN A 212 30.98 -20.53 -36.06
CA ASN A 212 31.16 -20.08 -37.44
C ASN A 212 30.70 -18.62 -37.65
N MET A 213 29.92 -18.07 -36.70
CA MET A 213 29.45 -16.69 -36.75
C MET A 213 30.59 -15.72 -36.45
N SER A 214 30.66 -14.61 -37.21
CA SER A 214 31.63 -13.52 -36.98
C SER A 214 31.52 -12.97 -35.55
N GLU A 215 32.66 -12.70 -34.92
CA GLU A 215 32.75 -12.27 -33.52
C GLU A 215 32.00 -10.96 -33.24
N ASP A 216 32.10 -9.98 -34.15
CA ASP A 216 31.35 -8.71 -34.09
C ASP A 216 29.82 -8.96 -34.07
N LYS A 217 29.34 -9.94 -34.86
CA LYS A 217 27.91 -10.29 -34.89
C LYS A 217 27.46 -10.96 -33.60
N VAL A 218 28.30 -11.84 -33.03
CA VAL A 218 28.01 -12.52 -31.76
C VAL A 218 27.94 -11.50 -30.62
N LEU A 219 28.91 -10.58 -30.55
CA LEU A 219 28.93 -9.57 -29.49
C LEU A 219 27.78 -8.58 -29.62
N MET A 220 27.50 -8.08 -30.83
CA MET A 220 26.37 -7.19 -31.07
C MET A 220 25.05 -7.83 -30.64
N ARG A 221 24.83 -9.10 -31.01
CA ARG A 221 23.64 -9.86 -30.59
C ARG A 221 23.53 -9.96 -29.07
N ALA A 222 24.61 -10.31 -28.39
CA ALA A 222 24.64 -10.42 -26.92
C ALA A 222 24.33 -9.07 -26.25
N LEU A 223 24.92 -7.99 -26.76
CA LEU A 223 24.72 -6.61 -26.28
C LEU A 223 23.27 -6.15 -26.45
N ARG A 224 22.70 -6.38 -27.64
CA ARG A 224 21.34 -5.98 -27.96
C ARG A 224 20.33 -6.79 -27.15
N ASP A 225 20.38 -8.12 -27.26
CA ASP A 225 19.33 -9.00 -26.74
C ASP A 225 19.31 -9.02 -25.20
N PHE A 226 20.47 -8.85 -24.52
CA PHE A 226 20.53 -8.79 -23.06
C PHE A 226 20.05 -7.45 -22.47
N ASN A 227 20.20 -6.34 -23.21
CA ASN A 227 19.84 -5.02 -22.70
C ASN A 227 18.41 -4.60 -23.09
N ILE A 228 17.87 -5.05 -24.22
CA ILE A 228 16.47 -4.78 -24.63
C ILE A 228 15.44 -4.98 -23.49
N PRO A 229 15.49 -6.06 -22.68
CA PRO A 229 14.52 -6.28 -21.61
C PRO A 229 14.54 -5.20 -20.51
N LYS A 230 15.62 -4.41 -20.43
CA LYS A 230 15.83 -3.36 -19.43
C LYS A 230 15.45 -1.97 -19.95
N ILE A 231 15.57 -1.75 -21.27
CA ILE A 231 15.42 -0.43 -21.88
C ILE A 231 13.94 -0.03 -21.93
N THR A 232 13.65 1.22 -21.59
CA THR A 232 12.30 1.78 -21.72
C THR A 232 11.93 1.97 -23.19
N ILE A 233 10.63 2.03 -23.49
CA ILE A 233 10.15 2.18 -24.88
C ILE A 233 10.64 3.50 -25.50
N GLU A 234 10.74 4.57 -24.71
CA GLU A 234 11.18 5.89 -25.15
C GLU A 234 12.67 5.91 -25.52
N ASP A 235 13.50 5.16 -24.78
CA ASP A 235 14.94 5.05 -24.99
C ASP A 235 15.32 4.01 -26.06
N MET A 236 14.40 3.12 -26.42
CA MET A 236 14.65 2.01 -27.35
C MET A 236 15.21 2.48 -28.72
N PRO A 237 14.67 3.53 -29.37
CA PRO A 237 15.21 4.02 -30.63
C PRO A 237 16.64 4.57 -30.51
N VAL A 238 16.92 5.28 -29.41
CA VAL A 238 18.27 5.84 -29.14
C VAL A 238 19.27 4.70 -28.96
N PHE A 239 18.92 3.68 -28.18
CA PHE A 239 19.76 2.52 -27.96
C PHE A 239 20.08 1.75 -29.25
N LEU A 240 19.08 1.52 -30.10
CA LEU A 240 19.28 0.81 -31.38
C LEU A 240 20.14 1.63 -32.36
N ASN A 241 19.99 2.95 -32.39
CA ASN A 241 20.85 3.83 -33.20
C ASN A 241 22.31 3.79 -32.74
N LEU A 242 22.56 3.81 -31.42
CA LEU A 242 23.92 3.68 -30.87
C LEU A 242 24.57 2.33 -31.24
N ILE A 243 23.79 1.25 -31.27
CA ILE A 243 24.26 -0.04 -31.78
C ILE A 243 24.58 0.06 -33.28
N GLY A 244 23.71 0.67 -34.07
CA GLY A 244 23.90 0.85 -35.51
C GLY A 244 25.16 1.66 -35.86
N ASP A 245 25.48 2.67 -35.07
CA ASP A 245 26.68 3.51 -35.24
C ASP A 245 27.98 2.74 -34.93
N LEU A 246 27.98 1.88 -33.91
CA LEU A 246 29.15 1.10 -33.50
C LEU A 246 29.33 -0.21 -34.29
N PHE A 247 28.24 -0.75 -34.83
CA PHE A 247 28.17 -1.99 -35.60
C PHE A 247 27.45 -1.76 -36.95
N PRO A 248 28.01 -0.94 -37.86
CA PRO A 248 27.35 -0.58 -39.10
C PRO A 248 27.15 -1.79 -40.02
N ALA A 249 26.01 -1.81 -40.73
CA ALA A 249 25.63 -2.84 -41.72
C ALA A 249 25.54 -4.29 -41.17
N LEU A 250 25.41 -4.47 -39.85
CA LEU A 250 25.20 -5.77 -39.22
C LEU A 250 23.74 -5.89 -38.77
N ASP A 251 22.87 -6.38 -39.64
CA ASP A 251 21.52 -6.79 -39.22
C ASP A 251 21.53 -8.29 -38.86
N VAL A 252 21.29 -8.58 -37.58
CA VAL A 252 21.37 -9.95 -37.03
C VAL A 252 20.08 -10.25 -36.32
N GLU A 253 19.31 -11.23 -36.79
CA GLU A 253 18.06 -11.60 -36.15
C GLU A 253 18.24 -12.20 -34.74
N ARG A 254 17.29 -11.92 -33.85
CA ARG A 254 17.22 -12.52 -32.51
C ARG A 254 17.10 -14.04 -32.63
N LYS A 255 17.78 -14.79 -31.75
CA LYS A 255 17.64 -16.26 -31.72
C LYS A 255 16.27 -16.57 -31.14
N ARG A 256 15.39 -17.22 -31.88
CA ARG A 256 14.09 -17.66 -31.38
C ARG A 256 14.09 -19.16 -31.17
N ASP A 257 13.55 -19.57 -30.03
CA ASP A 257 13.22 -20.97 -29.76
C ASP A 257 11.71 -21.13 -29.99
N GLN A 258 11.36 -21.50 -31.22
CA GLN A 258 9.96 -21.55 -31.65
C GLN A 258 9.16 -22.64 -30.91
N ASP A 259 9.81 -23.75 -30.53
CA ASP A 259 9.17 -24.82 -29.75
C ASP A 259 8.85 -24.33 -28.33
N PHE A 260 9.79 -23.62 -27.70
CA PHE A 260 9.55 -23.02 -26.39
C PHE A 260 8.46 -21.93 -26.44
N GLU A 261 8.49 -21.04 -27.43
CA GLU A 261 7.45 -20.02 -27.62
C GLU A 261 6.06 -20.65 -27.78
N ASN A 262 5.93 -21.73 -28.56
CA ASN A 262 4.66 -22.43 -28.73
C ASN A 262 4.17 -23.03 -27.41
N LYS A 263 5.06 -23.60 -26.59
CA LYS A 263 4.69 -24.11 -25.25
C LYS A 263 4.25 -23.00 -24.31
N VAL A 264 4.88 -21.81 -24.40
CA VAL A 264 4.46 -20.62 -23.66
C VAL A 264 3.07 -20.17 -24.09
N ARG A 265 2.77 -20.17 -25.40
CA ARG A 265 1.42 -19.85 -25.93
C ARG A 265 0.37 -20.80 -25.36
N ILE A 266 0.64 -22.11 -25.40
CA ILE A 266 -0.25 -23.13 -24.81
C ILE A 266 -0.44 -22.87 -23.30
N ALA A 267 0.63 -22.60 -22.57
CA ALA A 267 0.55 -22.31 -21.14
C ALA A 267 -0.24 -21.03 -20.82
N ALA A 268 -0.16 -20.00 -21.68
CA ALA A 268 -0.96 -18.79 -21.56
C ALA A 268 -2.45 -19.08 -21.78
N LEU A 269 -2.79 -19.87 -22.80
CA LEU A 269 -4.18 -20.32 -23.04
C LEU A 269 -4.72 -21.18 -21.89
N ASP A 270 -3.89 -22.07 -21.33
CA ASP A 270 -4.25 -22.88 -20.14
C ASP A 270 -4.56 -22.02 -18.90
N LEU A 271 -3.98 -20.82 -18.83
CA LEU A 271 -4.25 -19.83 -17.78
C LEU A 271 -5.38 -18.85 -18.17
N HIS A 272 -6.06 -19.10 -19.30
CA HIS A 272 -7.09 -18.23 -19.87
C HIS A 272 -6.58 -16.81 -20.15
N LEU A 273 -5.34 -16.70 -20.63
CA LEU A 273 -4.70 -15.44 -21.03
C LEU A 273 -4.62 -15.35 -22.56
N GLN A 274 -4.54 -14.12 -23.07
CA GLN A 274 -4.31 -13.86 -24.49
C GLN A 274 -2.91 -14.32 -24.92
N ALA A 275 -2.85 -15.31 -25.82
CA ALA A 275 -1.60 -15.93 -26.28
C ALA A 275 -1.14 -15.51 -27.69
N GLU A 276 -2.00 -14.89 -28.51
CA GLU A 276 -1.73 -14.67 -29.95
C GLU A 276 -2.00 -13.24 -30.48
N GLU A 277 -1.34 -12.92 -31.60
CA GLU A 277 -1.42 -11.67 -32.36
C GLU A 277 -2.76 -11.54 -33.07
N ALA A 278 -3.71 -10.78 -32.51
CA ALA A 278 -4.96 -10.48 -33.21
C ALA A 278 -4.77 -9.54 -34.43
N SER A 279 -3.56 -9.01 -34.67
CA SER A 279 -3.25 -8.22 -35.88
C SER A 279 -1.75 -8.20 -36.20
N PRO A 280 -1.33 -8.32 -37.48
CA PRO A 280 0.06 -8.15 -37.92
C PRO A 280 0.63 -6.74 -37.65
N THR A 281 -0.19 -5.78 -37.23
CA THR A 281 0.22 -4.42 -36.82
C THR A 281 0.49 -4.25 -35.32
N VAL A 282 0.15 -5.22 -34.47
CA VAL A 282 0.37 -5.15 -33.01
C VAL A 282 1.22 -6.35 -32.59
N GLN A 283 2.54 -6.16 -32.51
CA GLN A 283 3.43 -7.15 -31.91
C GLN A 283 3.07 -7.32 -30.43
N ASN A 284 2.48 -8.45 -30.08
CA ASN A 284 2.12 -8.77 -28.70
C ASN A 284 3.37 -9.13 -27.89
N ASN A 285 3.81 -8.21 -27.02
CA ASN A 285 5.03 -8.34 -26.21
C ASN A 285 4.93 -9.36 -25.06
N PHE A 286 3.74 -9.90 -24.72
CA PHE A 286 3.59 -10.78 -23.54
C PHE A 286 4.45 -12.05 -23.61
N VAL A 287 4.33 -12.83 -24.69
CA VAL A 287 5.13 -14.06 -24.90
C VAL A 287 6.63 -13.72 -24.92
N LEU A 288 6.99 -12.60 -25.57
CA LEU A 288 8.37 -12.12 -25.60
C LEU A 288 8.90 -11.85 -24.18
N LYS A 289 8.13 -11.20 -23.30
CA LYS A 289 8.52 -10.94 -21.90
C LYS A 289 8.68 -12.23 -21.09
N VAL A 290 7.83 -13.24 -21.33
CA VAL A 290 7.96 -14.56 -20.69
C VAL A 290 9.24 -15.27 -21.14
N VAL A 291 9.57 -15.21 -22.43
CA VAL A 291 10.83 -15.76 -22.95
C VAL A 291 12.04 -15.02 -22.40
N GLN A 292 11.98 -13.69 -22.35
CA GLN A 292 13.04 -12.86 -21.77
C GLN A 292 13.26 -13.17 -20.28
N LEU A 293 12.20 -13.42 -19.51
CA LEU A 293 12.33 -13.86 -18.12
C LEU A 293 13.13 -15.17 -18.01
N LYS A 294 12.84 -16.15 -18.88
CA LYS A 294 13.59 -17.41 -18.94
C LYS A 294 15.05 -17.19 -19.32
N GLU A 295 15.32 -16.37 -20.34
CA GLU A 295 16.68 -16.05 -20.79
C GLU A 295 17.49 -15.38 -19.67
N ILE A 296 16.87 -14.49 -18.88
CA ILE A 296 17.52 -13.86 -17.74
C ILE A 296 17.78 -14.89 -16.62
N PHE A 297 16.86 -15.82 -16.36
CA PHE A 297 17.05 -16.89 -15.36
C PHE A 297 18.19 -17.87 -15.69
N ASP A 298 18.53 -18.04 -16.98
CA ASP A 298 19.67 -18.85 -17.39
C ASP A 298 21.01 -18.16 -17.05
N VAL A 299 21.02 -16.83 -16.96
CA VAL A 299 22.24 -16.02 -16.71
C VAL A 299 22.37 -15.60 -15.25
N ARG A 300 21.26 -15.24 -14.60
CA ARG A 300 21.21 -14.70 -13.24
C ARG A 300 20.25 -15.51 -12.38
N HIS A 301 20.66 -15.82 -11.16
CA HIS A 301 19.79 -16.52 -10.20
C HIS A 301 18.82 -15.61 -9.46
N SER A 302 19.06 -14.29 -9.47
CA SER A 302 18.17 -13.27 -8.89
C SER A 302 17.66 -12.34 -9.98
N VAL A 303 16.34 -12.15 -10.07
CA VAL A 303 15.71 -11.36 -11.15
C VAL A 303 14.63 -10.44 -10.59
N PHE A 304 14.64 -9.18 -11.02
CA PHE A 304 13.63 -8.18 -10.70
C PHE A 304 12.68 -8.01 -11.90
N ILE A 305 11.39 -8.25 -11.68
CA ILE A 305 10.32 -7.87 -12.62
C ILE A 305 9.77 -6.51 -12.16
N ILE A 306 10.01 -5.49 -12.97
CA ILE A 306 9.71 -4.10 -12.65
C ILE A 306 8.57 -3.61 -13.53
N GLY A 307 7.58 -2.95 -12.94
CA GLY A 307 6.52 -2.29 -13.70
C GLY A 307 5.38 -1.83 -12.81
N ASN A 308 4.54 -0.94 -13.34
CA ASN A 308 3.41 -0.38 -12.62
C ASN A 308 2.35 -1.45 -12.24
N ALA A 309 1.41 -1.07 -11.37
CA ALA A 309 0.26 -1.93 -11.07
C ALA A 309 -0.55 -2.22 -12.35
N GLY A 310 -1.01 -3.46 -12.51
CA GLY A 310 -1.82 -3.87 -13.67
C GLY A 310 -1.05 -4.23 -14.95
N THR A 311 0.29 -4.20 -14.96
CA THR A 311 1.09 -4.55 -16.16
C THR A 311 1.28 -6.06 -16.37
N GLY A 312 0.54 -6.92 -15.66
CA GLY A 312 0.59 -8.37 -15.87
C GLY A 312 1.85 -9.10 -15.35
N LYS A 313 2.69 -8.44 -14.53
CA LYS A 313 3.92 -9.04 -13.95
C LYS A 313 3.70 -10.43 -13.34
N THR A 314 2.69 -10.55 -12.50
CA THR A 314 2.32 -11.83 -11.86
C THR A 314 2.01 -12.90 -12.89
N GLN A 315 1.33 -12.54 -13.98
CA GLN A 315 0.97 -13.48 -15.04
C GLN A 315 2.17 -13.90 -15.89
N ILE A 316 3.19 -13.05 -16.05
CA ILE A 316 4.42 -13.41 -16.80
C ILE A 316 5.11 -14.60 -16.15
N TRP A 317 5.41 -14.53 -14.84
CA TRP A 317 6.10 -15.63 -14.18
C TRP A 317 5.20 -16.83 -13.92
N LYS A 318 3.89 -16.64 -13.66
CA LYS A 318 2.92 -17.75 -13.57
C LYS A 318 2.80 -18.50 -14.90
N THR A 319 2.86 -17.82 -16.04
CA THR A 319 2.87 -18.45 -17.37
C THR A 319 4.16 -19.26 -17.58
N LEU A 320 5.32 -18.73 -17.18
CA LEU A 320 6.57 -19.49 -17.23
C LEU A 320 6.51 -20.74 -16.32
N PHE A 321 5.95 -20.60 -15.13
CA PHE A 321 5.75 -21.70 -14.18
C PHE A 321 4.85 -22.80 -14.79
N LYS A 322 3.70 -22.40 -15.36
CA LYS A 322 2.78 -23.31 -16.05
C LYS A 322 3.43 -23.98 -17.26
N THR A 323 4.27 -23.25 -18.00
CA THR A 323 5.07 -23.82 -19.10
C THR A 323 5.95 -24.95 -18.61
N TYR A 324 6.65 -24.77 -17.48
CA TYR A 324 7.45 -25.84 -16.87
C TYR A 324 6.62 -27.01 -16.32
N GLN A 325 5.40 -26.76 -15.83
CA GLN A 325 4.47 -27.83 -15.48
C GLN A 325 4.06 -28.65 -16.71
N ASN A 326 3.71 -28.00 -17.82
CA ASN A 326 3.33 -28.64 -19.08
C ASN A 326 4.49 -29.44 -19.69
N MET A 327 5.74 -28.96 -19.49
CA MET A 327 6.97 -29.68 -19.82
C MET A 327 7.32 -30.80 -18.83
N LYS A 328 6.46 -31.09 -17.83
CA LYS A 328 6.64 -32.13 -16.81
C LYS A 328 7.90 -31.96 -15.93
N ARG A 329 8.40 -30.73 -15.78
CA ARG A 329 9.57 -30.41 -14.92
C ARG A 329 9.24 -30.25 -13.42
N ARG A 330 7.97 -30.37 -13.04
CA ARG A 330 7.45 -30.29 -11.66
C ARG A 330 8.02 -29.08 -10.88
N PRO A 331 7.87 -27.84 -11.38
CA PRO A 331 8.43 -26.66 -10.71
C PRO A 331 7.75 -26.42 -9.34
N HIS A 332 8.51 -25.85 -8.40
CA HIS A 332 8.03 -25.43 -7.08
C HIS A 332 8.22 -23.91 -6.93
N ALA A 333 7.18 -23.19 -6.52
CA ALA A 333 7.26 -21.76 -6.25
C ALA A 333 6.67 -21.48 -4.87
N ILE A 334 7.34 -20.61 -4.09
CA ILE A 334 6.87 -20.13 -2.80
C ILE A 334 6.88 -18.62 -2.86
N ASP A 335 5.72 -18.01 -2.66
CA ASP A 335 5.52 -16.56 -2.62
C ASP A 335 5.49 -16.03 -1.17
N LEU A 336 6.01 -14.81 -0.97
CA LEU A 336 5.94 -14.07 0.28
C LEU A 336 6.08 -12.56 0.04
N ASP A 337 5.45 -11.74 0.87
CA ASP A 337 5.71 -10.30 0.91
C ASP A 337 6.72 -9.99 2.04
N PRO A 338 7.96 -9.55 1.71
CA PRO A 338 8.99 -9.25 2.72
C PRO A 338 8.55 -8.21 3.76
N LYS A 339 7.60 -7.32 3.42
CA LYS A 339 7.11 -6.24 4.28
C LYS A 339 5.84 -6.61 5.04
N ALA A 340 5.26 -7.79 4.82
CA ALA A 340 4.18 -8.28 5.67
C ALA A 340 4.71 -8.60 7.08
N VAL A 341 5.97 -9.00 7.19
CA VAL A 341 6.66 -9.30 8.45
C VAL A 341 7.77 -8.29 8.75
N THR A 342 8.24 -8.27 9.99
CA THR A 342 9.43 -7.48 10.36
C THR A 342 10.71 -8.15 9.87
N ASN A 343 11.81 -7.40 9.74
CA ASN A 343 13.10 -7.96 9.30
C ASN A 343 13.61 -9.09 10.21
N ASP A 344 13.37 -8.95 11.52
CA ASP A 344 13.73 -9.96 12.52
C ASP A 344 12.91 -11.24 12.31
N GLU A 345 11.62 -11.14 11.99
CA GLU A 345 10.78 -12.30 11.63
C GLU A 345 11.11 -12.88 10.25
N LEU A 346 11.62 -12.07 9.32
CA LEU A 346 11.97 -12.50 7.97
C LEU A 346 13.24 -13.36 7.95
N PHE A 347 14.32 -12.90 8.59
CA PHE A 347 15.63 -13.58 8.56
C PHE A 347 15.99 -14.35 9.84
N GLY A 348 15.27 -14.10 10.93
CA GLY A 348 15.61 -14.60 12.25
C GLY A 348 16.45 -13.62 13.05
N TYR A 349 16.45 -13.78 14.36
CA TYR A 349 17.18 -12.92 15.29
C TYR A 349 17.61 -13.67 16.54
N MET A 350 18.58 -13.09 17.25
CA MET A 350 19.04 -13.59 18.55
C MET A 350 18.32 -12.83 19.66
N HIS A 351 17.60 -13.54 20.52
CA HIS A 351 16.91 -12.92 21.66
C HIS A 351 17.93 -12.29 22.61
N ARG A 352 17.80 -10.99 22.91
CA ARG A 352 18.77 -10.25 23.75
C ARG A 352 18.88 -10.76 25.18
N GLN A 353 17.80 -11.34 25.73
CA GLN A 353 17.74 -11.81 27.12
C GLN A 353 18.16 -13.28 27.24
N THR A 354 17.64 -14.16 26.38
CA THR A 354 17.91 -15.61 26.45
C THR A 354 19.14 -16.02 25.66
N HIS A 355 19.62 -15.17 24.74
CA HIS A 355 20.67 -15.49 23.77
C HIS A 355 20.35 -16.70 22.87
N GLU A 356 19.08 -17.08 22.77
CA GLU A 356 18.63 -18.14 21.87
C GLU A 356 18.37 -17.59 20.46
N TRP A 357 18.70 -18.40 19.46
CA TRP A 357 18.41 -18.09 18.07
C TRP A 357 16.95 -18.43 17.76
N LYS A 358 16.20 -17.44 17.28
CA LYS A 358 14.88 -17.65 16.67
C LYS A 358 15.04 -17.55 15.15
N ASP A 359 14.60 -18.58 14.45
CA ASP A 359 14.66 -18.62 12.99
C ASP A 359 13.68 -17.64 12.35
N GLY A 360 13.91 -17.32 11.07
CA GLY A 360 13.04 -16.46 10.27
C GLY A 360 12.24 -17.21 9.21
N LEU A 361 11.24 -16.53 8.64
CA LEU A 361 10.40 -17.06 7.58
C LEU A 361 11.20 -17.38 6.31
N PHE A 362 12.00 -16.43 5.82
CA PHE A 362 12.79 -16.58 4.59
C PHE A 362 13.90 -17.61 4.76
N SER A 363 14.60 -17.61 5.91
CA SER A 363 15.65 -18.60 6.19
C SER A 363 15.07 -20.02 6.25
N THR A 364 13.90 -20.21 6.85
CA THR A 364 13.19 -21.50 6.88
C THR A 364 12.81 -21.96 5.47
N ILE A 365 12.17 -21.10 4.67
CA ILE A 365 11.78 -21.40 3.29
C ILE A 365 13.00 -21.78 2.43
N MET A 366 14.08 -21.00 2.53
CA MET A 366 15.30 -21.26 1.77
C MET A 366 15.93 -22.60 2.16
N ARG A 367 15.95 -22.93 3.45
CA ARG A 367 16.45 -24.21 3.96
C ARG A 367 15.62 -25.40 3.46
N ASP A 368 14.30 -25.28 3.50
CA ASP A 368 13.39 -26.32 3.03
C ASP A 368 13.58 -26.60 1.53
N LEU A 369 13.68 -25.56 0.71
CA LEU A 369 13.92 -25.70 -0.73
C LEU A 369 15.33 -26.23 -1.06
N ALA A 370 16.34 -25.83 -0.28
CA ALA A 370 17.72 -26.32 -0.45
C ALA A 370 17.83 -27.82 -0.11
N ASN A 371 17.08 -28.29 0.88
CA ASN A 371 17.04 -29.70 1.30
C ASN A 371 16.25 -30.61 0.35
N MET A 372 15.39 -30.07 -0.50
CA MET A 372 14.71 -30.87 -1.53
C MET A 372 15.73 -31.40 -2.54
N THR A 373 15.81 -32.71 -2.73
CA THR A 373 16.77 -33.37 -3.64
C THR A 373 16.34 -33.36 -5.11
N SER A 374 15.14 -32.87 -5.43
CA SER A 374 14.65 -32.82 -6.80
C SER A 374 15.38 -31.76 -7.64
N ASP A 375 15.71 -32.14 -8.89
CA ASP A 375 16.29 -31.26 -9.91
C ASP A 375 15.25 -30.35 -10.61
N SER A 376 14.05 -30.26 -10.01
CA SER A 376 12.98 -29.39 -10.48
C SER A 376 13.35 -27.91 -10.27
N PRO A 377 12.91 -26.99 -11.15
CA PRO A 377 13.04 -25.55 -10.90
C PRO A 377 12.35 -25.13 -9.60
N LYS A 378 13.05 -24.39 -8.73
CA LYS A 378 12.52 -23.92 -7.43
C LYS A 378 12.61 -22.42 -7.32
N TRP A 379 11.52 -21.73 -7.08
CA TRP A 379 11.48 -20.26 -7.07
C TRP A 379 11.01 -19.74 -5.72
N ILE A 380 11.68 -18.71 -5.22
CA ILE A 380 11.21 -17.89 -4.11
C ILE A 380 10.76 -16.56 -4.72
N VAL A 381 9.47 -16.28 -4.69
CA VAL A 381 8.84 -15.08 -5.24
C VAL A 381 8.63 -14.08 -4.11
N LEU A 382 9.35 -12.97 -4.18
CA LEU A 382 9.30 -11.87 -3.23
C LEU A 382 8.44 -10.76 -3.81
N ASP A 383 7.19 -10.72 -3.38
CA ASP A 383 6.19 -9.82 -3.92
C ASP A 383 5.99 -8.59 -3.03
N GLY A 384 6.86 -7.59 -3.19
CA GLY A 384 6.76 -6.35 -2.43
C GLY A 384 7.87 -5.37 -2.75
N ASP A 385 7.63 -4.09 -2.43
CA ASP A 385 8.59 -3.04 -2.73
C ASP A 385 9.86 -3.19 -1.88
N ILE A 386 10.99 -2.82 -2.49
CA ILE A 386 12.30 -2.99 -1.89
C ILE A 386 12.57 -1.88 -0.89
N ASP A 387 13.14 -2.23 0.27
CA ASP A 387 13.83 -1.28 1.11
C ASP A 387 15.25 -1.74 1.43
N PRO A 388 16.18 -0.81 1.70
CA PRO A 388 17.55 -1.13 2.07
C PRO A 388 17.68 -2.02 3.31
N MET A 389 16.72 -1.99 4.23
CA MET A 389 16.87 -2.67 5.52
C MET A 389 16.82 -4.19 5.36
N TRP A 390 15.91 -4.73 4.54
CA TRP A 390 15.83 -6.18 4.31
C TRP A 390 16.64 -6.65 3.10
N ILE A 391 16.67 -5.90 1.99
CA ILE A 391 17.29 -6.36 0.75
C ILE A 391 18.81 -6.51 0.89
N GLU A 392 19.45 -5.69 1.71
CA GLU A 392 20.90 -5.74 1.87
C GLU A 392 21.36 -7.00 2.62
N SER A 393 20.49 -7.62 3.42
CA SER A 393 20.75 -8.92 4.04
C SER A 393 20.81 -10.05 2.99
N LEU A 394 20.23 -9.83 1.81
CA LEU A 394 20.28 -10.76 0.67
C LEU A 394 21.50 -10.54 -0.24
N ASN A 395 22.35 -9.55 0.03
CA ASN A 395 23.46 -9.20 -0.88
C ASN A 395 24.39 -10.39 -1.17
N THR A 396 24.69 -11.21 -0.16
CA THR A 396 25.59 -12.38 -0.30
C THR A 396 24.95 -13.50 -1.12
N VAL A 397 23.64 -13.72 -1.01
CA VAL A 397 22.94 -14.73 -1.80
C VAL A 397 22.66 -14.25 -3.23
N MET A 398 22.46 -12.95 -3.45
CA MET A 398 22.24 -12.37 -4.78
C MET A 398 23.52 -12.24 -5.62
N ASP A 399 24.70 -12.16 -5.00
CA ASP A 399 25.99 -12.15 -5.70
C ASP A 399 26.42 -13.57 -6.15
N ASP A 400 27.56 -13.66 -6.84
CA ASP A 400 28.17 -14.92 -7.31
C ASP A 400 28.45 -15.93 -6.18
N ASN A 401 28.44 -15.51 -4.90
CA ASN A 401 28.65 -16.39 -3.76
C ASN A 401 27.48 -17.38 -3.55
N LYS A 402 26.24 -17.02 -3.93
CA LYS A 402 25.04 -17.88 -3.83
C LYS A 402 24.82 -18.51 -2.44
N VAL A 403 25.11 -17.78 -1.36
CA VAL A 403 24.95 -18.27 0.02
C VAL A 403 24.31 -17.18 0.88
N LEU A 404 23.20 -17.51 1.56
CA LEU A 404 22.62 -16.67 2.59
C LEU A 404 23.43 -16.84 3.88
N THR A 405 23.82 -15.73 4.50
CA THR A 405 24.56 -15.73 5.77
C THR A 405 23.71 -15.04 6.82
N LEU A 406 23.30 -15.80 7.84
CA LEU A 406 22.48 -15.29 8.94
C LEU A 406 23.36 -14.74 10.07
N ALA A 407 22.78 -13.92 10.96
CA ALA A 407 23.47 -13.40 12.13
C ALA A 407 23.90 -14.50 13.12
N SER A 408 23.28 -15.67 13.07
CA SER A 408 23.73 -16.91 13.76
C SER A 408 25.05 -17.47 13.22
N ASN A 409 25.54 -16.93 12.09
CA ASN A 409 26.59 -17.50 11.24
C ASN A 409 26.19 -18.77 10.48
N GLU A 410 24.91 -19.17 10.49
CA GLU A 410 24.42 -20.22 9.60
C GLU A 410 24.57 -19.78 8.13
N ARG A 411 25.05 -20.71 7.30
CA ARG A 411 25.27 -20.51 5.86
C ARG A 411 24.38 -21.44 5.07
N ILE A 412 23.35 -20.89 4.43
CA ILE A 412 22.39 -21.66 3.63
C ILE A 412 22.73 -21.45 2.15
N PRO A 413 23.19 -22.48 1.42
CA PRO A 413 23.51 -22.36 0.01
C PRO A 413 22.25 -22.26 -0.85
N LEU A 414 22.32 -21.47 -1.92
CA LEU A 414 21.33 -21.42 -2.98
C LEU A 414 21.72 -22.43 -4.06
N ASN A 415 20.98 -23.53 -4.15
CA ASN A 415 21.24 -24.57 -5.15
C ASN A 415 21.08 -24.05 -6.58
N GLU A 416 21.72 -24.71 -7.55
CA GLU A 416 21.70 -24.27 -8.96
C GLU A 416 20.31 -24.29 -9.60
N THR A 417 19.36 -25.04 -9.06
CA THR A 417 17.95 -25.07 -9.50
C THR A 417 17.08 -23.99 -8.87
N MET A 418 17.59 -23.29 -7.85
CA MET A 418 16.85 -22.27 -7.12
C MET A 418 16.97 -20.90 -7.78
N ARG A 419 15.89 -20.13 -7.80
CA ARG A 419 15.84 -18.74 -8.29
C ARG A 419 15.14 -17.83 -7.29
N LEU A 420 15.63 -16.60 -7.16
CA LEU A 420 14.99 -15.52 -6.44
C LEU A 420 14.32 -14.60 -7.46
N LEU A 421 13.01 -14.44 -7.35
CA LEU A 421 12.23 -13.57 -8.22
C LEU A 421 11.62 -12.45 -7.38
N PHE A 422 11.80 -11.20 -7.80
CA PHE A 422 11.26 -10.05 -7.08
C PHE A 422 10.23 -9.36 -7.97
N GLU A 423 9.01 -9.23 -7.49
CA GLU A 423 7.93 -8.52 -8.19
C GLU A 423 7.75 -7.14 -7.56
N ILE A 424 8.21 -6.10 -8.25
CA ILE A 424 8.33 -4.74 -7.69
C ILE A 424 7.67 -3.67 -8.56
N SER A 425 7.22 -2.59 -7.93
CA SER A 425 6.68 -1.43 -8.64
C SER A 425 7.80 -0.56 -9.21
N HIS A 426 8.74 -0.16 -8.36
CA HIS A 426 9.83 0.77 -8.67
C HIS A 426 11.05 0.51 -7.76
N LEU A 427 12.19 1.15 -8.09
CA LEU A 427 13.47 0.95 -7.39
C LEU A 427 13.97 2.21 -6.66
N LYS A 428 13.07 3.18 -6.38
CA LYS A 428 13.41 4.51 -5.79
C LYS A 428 14.27 4.44 -4.53
N THR A 429 14.03 3.42 -3.73
CA THR A 429 14.64 3.19 -2.43
C THR A 429 15.81 2.20 -2.50
N ALA A 430 16.02 1.54 -3.63
CA ALA A 430 17.08 0.56 -3.80
C ALA A 430 18.41 1.24 -4.16
N THR A 431 19.51 0.71 -3.61
CA THR A 431 20.84 1.22 -3.98
C THR A 431 21.25 0.69 -5.35
N PRO A 432 22.02 1.45 -6.16
CA PRO A 432 22.56 0.95 -7.44
C PRO A 432 23.36 -0.34 -7.30
N ALA A 433 24.05 -0.50 -6.17
CA ALA A 433 24.78 -1.72 -5.85
C ALA A 433 23.85 -2.95 -5.74
N THR A 434 22.67 -2.80 -5.14
CA THR A 434 21.65 -3.84 -5.07
C THR A 434 21.12 -4.19 -6.46
N VAL A 435 20.80 -3.19 -7.26
CA VAL A 435 20.28 -3.35 -8.64
C VAL A 435 21.27 -4.12 -9.52
N SER A 436 22.56 -3.87 -9.39
CA SER A 436 23.62 -4.55 -10.18
C SER A 436 23.75 -6.07 -9.93
N ARG A 437 23.17 -6.58 -8.85
CA ARG A 437 23.23 -8.00 -8.47
C ARG A 437 22.11 -8.83 -9.12
N ALA A 438 21.02 -8.20 -9.56
CA ALA A 438 19.89 -8.89 -10.17
C ALA A 438 19.83 -8.68 -11.70
N GLY A 439 19.25 -9.65 -12.40
CA GLY A 439 18.74 -9.43 -13.75
C GLY A 439 17.48 -8.55 -13.71
N ILE A 440 17.22 -7.77 -14.75
CA ILE A 440 16.11 -6.82 -14.77
C ILE A 440 15.23 -7.13 -15.98
N LEU A 441 13.94 -7.32 -15.71
CA LEU A 441 12.88 -7.38 -16.71
C LEU A 441 11.95 -6.20 -16.47
N TYR A 442 12.03 -5.19 -17.34
CA TYR A 442 11.15 -4.04 -17.31
C TYR A 442 9.87 -4.31 -18.13
N VAL A 443 8.71 -4.04 -17.53
CA VAL A 443 7.40 -4.25 -18.14
C VAL A 443 6.63 -2.93 -18.13
N SER A 444 6.47 -2.34 -19.32
CA SER A 444 5.75 -1.10 -19.51
C SER A 444 4.24 -1.30 -19.61
N THR A 445 3.46 -0.26 -19.34
CA THR A 445 2.00 -0.24 -19.56
C THR A 445 1.62 -0.34 -21.04
N ASN A 446 2.54 0.00 -21.95
CA ASN A 446 2.32 -0.14 -23.39
C ASN A 446 2.70 -1.54 -23.90
N ASP A 447 3.53 -2.29 -23.16
CA ASP A 447 3.86 -3.68 -23.52
C ASP A 447 2.64 -4.58 -23.34
N ILE A 448 1.98 -4.43 -22.19
CA ILE A 448 0.77 -5.14 -21.81
C ILE A 448 -0.26 -4.07 -21.44
N GLY A 449 -1.05 -3.67 -22.43
CA GLY A 449 -2.09 -2.65 -22.27
C GLY A 449 -3.28 -3.14 -21.45
N TYR A 450 -4.32 -2.31 -21.39
CA TYR A 450 -5.59 -2.65 -20.72
C TYR A 450 -6.46 -3.64 -21.53
N SER A 451 -6.23 -3.76 -22.84
CA SER A 451 -7.06 -4.57 -23.74
C SER A 451 -7.01 -6.08 -23.44
N PRO A 452 -5.82 -6.70 -23.24
CA PRO A 452 -5.73 -8.11 -22.89
C PRO A 452 -6.56 -8.52 -21.67
N VAL A 453 -6.82 -7.61 -20.72
CA VAL A 453 -7.60 -7.88 -19.51
C VAL A 453 -9.06 -8.19 -19.86
N TYR A 454 -9.73 -7.32 -20.60
CA TYR A 454 -11.12 -7.56 -20.97
C TYR A 454 -11.27 -8.65 -22.03
N VAL A 455 -10.32 -8.78 -22.97
CA VAL A 455 -10.39 -9.85 -24.00
C VAL A 455 -10.31 -11.23 -23.33
N SER A 456 -9.39 -11.41 -22.38
CA SER A 456 -9.29 -12.65 -21.59
C SER A 456 -10.58 -12.94 -20.81
N TRP A 457 -11.20 -11.91 -20.24
CA TRP A 457 -12.48 -12.05 -19.55
C TRP A 457 -13.64 -12.39 -20.50
N VAL A 458 -13.68 -11.80 -21.70
CA VAL A 458 -14.71 -12.10 -22.71
C VAL A 458 -14.58 -13.54 -23.19
N GLU A 459 -13.37 -14.05 -23.42
CA GLU A 459 -13.15 -15.43 -23.86
C GLU A 459 -13.64 -16.49 -22.87
N GLN A 460 -13.71 -16.15 -21.58
CA GLN A 460 -14.27 -17.03 -20.55
C GLN A 460 -15.80 -17.18 -20.64
N ARG A 461 -16.50 -16.34 -21.42
CA ARG A 461 -17.95 -16.47 -21.66
C ARG A 461 -18.26 -17.68 -22.54
N GLU A 462 -19.39 -18.34 -22.32
CA GLU A 462 -19.74 -19.57 -23.04
C GLU A 462 -20.24 -19.31 -24.48
N SER A 463 -20.94 -18.20 -24.71
CA SER A 463 -21.60 -17.92 -26.00
C SER A 463 -20.74 -17.07 -26.94
N ASN A 464 -20.50 -17.57 -28.17
CA ASN A 464 -19.77 -16.82 -29.21
C ASN A 464 -20.51 -15.53 -29.65
N SER A 465 -21.84 -15.51 -29.61
CA SER A 465 -22.60 -14.29 -29.94
C SER A 465 -22.39 -13.20 -28.90
N GLU A 466 -22.40 -13.58 -27.61
CA GLU A 466 -22.11 -12.69 -26.50
C GLU A 466 -20.69 -12.14 -26.59
N ARG A 467 -19.71 -12.99 -26.86
CA ARG A 467 -18.31 -12.58 -27.04
C ARG A 467 -18.16 -11.48 -28.09
N ASN A 468 -18.71 -11.70 -29.28
CA ASN A 468 -18.62 -10.74 -30.38
C ASN A 468 -19.33 -9.41 -30.05
N GLN A 469 -20.49 -9.46 -29.39
CA GLN A 469 -21.17 -8.23 -28.96
C GLN A 469 -20.37 -7.47 -27.91
N LEU A 470 -19.84 -8.15 -26.90
CA LEU A 470 -19.06 -7.50 -25.85
C LEU A 470 -17.80 -6.85 -26.41
N LEU A 471 -17.04 -7.54 -27.27
CA LEU A 471 -15.85 -6.96 -27.93
C LEU A 471 -16.19 -5.67 -28.68
N LEU A 472 -17.26 -5.68 -29.48
CA LEU A 472 -17.74 -4.48 -30.18
C LEU A 472 -18.10 -3.32 -29.22
N LEU A 473 -18.68 -3.62 -28.07
CA LEU A 473 -19.02 -2.61 -27.06
C LEU A 473 -17.77 -2.09 -26.34
N PHE A 474 -16.81 -2.96 -25.99
CA PHE A 474 -15.53 -2.55 -25.40
C PHE A 474 -14.79 -1.56 -26.32
N ASP A 475 -14.64 -1.90 -27.60
CA ASP A 475 -13.94 -1.06 -28.57
C ASP A 475 -14.67 0.26 -28.85
N LYS A 476 -16.00 0.26 -28.78
CA LYS A 476 -16.83 1.45 -28.99
C LYS A 476 -16.75 2.47 -27.85
N TYR A 477 -16.80 2.03 -26.60
CA TYR A 477 -16.97 2.92 -25.44
C TYR A 477 -15.67 3.21 -24.68
N ILE A 478 -14.82 2.20 -24.47
CA ILE A 478 -13.72 2.28 -23.49
C ILE A 478 -12.58 3.21 -23.92
N PRO A 479 -12.08 3.20 -25.17
CA PRO A 479 -10.96 4.06 -25.56
C PRO A 479 -11.22 5.54 -25.29
N ARG A 480 -12.43 6.03 -25.61
CA ARG A 480 -12.84 7.43 -25.38
C ARG A 480 -12.97 7.77 -23.90
N CYS A 481 -13.49 6.85 -23.09
CA CYS A 481 -13.58 7.05 -21.65
C CYS A 481 -12.20 7.11 -20.97
N LEU A 482 -11.25 6.26 -21.38
CA LEU A 482 -9.88 6.31 -20.86
C LEU A 482 -9.13 7.56 -21.34
N GLU A 483 -9.35 8.00 -22.57
CA GLU A 483 -8.81 9.27 -23.10
C GLU A 483 -9.29 10.47 -22.26
N LEU A 484 -10.56 10.50 -21.86
CA LEU A 484 -11.11 11.53 -20.96
C LEU A 484 -10.36 11.56 -19.62
N LEU A 485 -10.14 10.40 -18.99
CA LEU A 485 -9.39 10.31 -17.73
C LEU A 485 -7.96 10.83 -17.89
N LYS A 486 -7.27 10.44 -18.99
CA LYS A 486 -5.89 10.87 -19.29
C LYS A 486 -5.78 12.35 -19.62
N SER A 487 -6.80 12.94 -20.24
CA SER A 487 -6.84 14.37 -20.56
C SER A 487 -6.89 15.27 -19.30
N GLY A 488 -7.20 14.70 -18.14
CA GLY A 488 -7.33 15.43 -16.87
C GLY A 488 -8.60 16.29 -16.77
N ARG A 489 -9.52 16.18 -17.74
CA ARG A 489 -10.80 16.89 -17.76
C ARG A 489 -11.72 16.44 -16.62
N VAL A 490 -11.59 15.19 -16.18
CA VAL A 490 -12.22 14.67 -14.97
C VAL A 490 -11.16 14.08 -14.05
N LYS A 491 -11.39 14.14 -12.73
CA LYS A 491 -10.47 13.56 -11.74
C LYS A 491 -11.19 12.57 -10.83
N THR A 492 -10.49 11.48 -10.55
CA THR A 492 -10.89 10.49 -9.55
C THR A 492 -10.51 10.97 -8.15
N ILE A 493 -11.22 10.50 -7.13
CA ILE A 493 -10.99 10.88 -5.72
C ILE A 493 -9.59 10.50 -5.21
N THR A 494 -9.03 9.44 -5.79
CA THR A 494 -7.67 8.95 -5.59
C THR A 494 -7.10 8.54 -6.95
N PRO A 495 -5.78 8.62 -7.17
CA PRO A 495 -5.19 8.20 -8.44
C PRO A 495 -5.43 6.70 -8.68
N LEU A 496 -6.13 6.35 -9.75
CA LEU A 496 -6.40 4.98 -10.17
C LEU A 496 -5.66 4.68 -11.48
N VAL A 497 -5.19 3.44 -11.63
CA VAL A 497 -4.60 2.98 -12.90
C VAL A 497 -5.70 2.55 -13.88
N ASP A 498 -5.47 2.71 -15.19
CA ASP A 498 -6.45 2.39 -16.24
C ASP A 498 -7.06 0.99 -16.08
N VAL A 499 -6.24 0.00 -15.72
CA VAL A 499 -6.66 -1.40 -15.54
C VAL A 499 -7.69 -1.55 -14.43
N CYS A 500 -7.65 -0.74 -13.37
CA CYS A 500 -8.65 -0.78 -12.30
C CYS A 500 -10.06 -0.50 -12.83
N HIS A 501 -10.20 0.44 -13.78
CA HIS A 501 -11.49 0.76 -14.37
C HIS A 501 -12.03 -0.39 -15.23
N ILE A 502 -11.14 -1.11 -15.92
CA ILE A 502 -11.50 -2.27 -16.73
C ILE A 502 -11.88 -3.47 -15.85
N GLU A 503 -11.10 -3.75 -14.81
CA GLU A 503 -11.42 -4.79 -13.82
C GLU A 503 -12.75 -4.48 -13.11
N MET A 504 -12.97 -3.21 -12.72
CA MET A 504 -14.24 -2.77 -12.15
C MET A 504 -15.41 -2.96 -13.13
N LEU A 505 -15.22 -2.65 -14.41
CA LEU A 505 -16.24 -2.86 -15.44
C LEU A 505 -16.57 -4.35 -15.60
N CYS A 506 -15.55 -5.22 -15.69
CA CYS A 506 -15.74 -6.66 -15.79
C CYS A 506 -16.50 -7.22 -14.57
N ASN A 507 -16.11 -6.79 -13.36
CA ASN A 507 -16.77 -7.19 -12.11
C ASN A 507 -18.23 -6.72 -12.04
N ILE A 508 -18.52 -5.49 -12.49
CA ILE A 508 -19.90 -4.98 -12.57
C ILE A 508 -20.69 -5.78 -13.61
N LEU A 509 -20.12 -6.04 -14.79
CA LEU A 509 -20.77 -6.85 -15.81
C LEU A 509 -21.06 -8.27 -15.30
N ASP A 510 -20.17 -8.91 -14.53
CA ASP A 510 -20.44 -10.21 -13.91
C ASP A 510 -21.62 -10.19 -12.93
N CYS A 511 -21.93 -9.03 -12.34
CA CYS A 511 -23.13 -8.84 -11.52
C CYS A 511 -24.40 -8.67 -12.38
N LEU A 512 -24.27 -8.04 -13.55
CA LEU A 512 -25.41 -7.64 -14.38
C LEU A 512 -25.80 -8.64 -15.46
N LEU A 513 -24.81 -9.26 -16.12
CA LEU A 513 -24.94 -10.23 -17.20
C LEU A 513 -25.35 -11.61 -16.65
N THR A 514 -26.50 -11.64 -15.98
CA THR A 514 -27.10 -12.89 -15.50
C THR A 514 -28.15 -13.37 -16.49
N PRO A 515 -28.41 -14.69 -16.59
CA PRO A 515 -29.47 -15.22 -17.44
C PRO A 515 -30.86 -14.65 -17.15
N GLN A 516 -31.09 -14.14 -15.93
CA GLN A 516 -32.32 -13.47 -15.53
C GLN A 516 -32.46 -12.08 -16.17
N ASN A 517 -31.36 -11.35 -16.28
CA ASN A 517 -31.36 -10.00 -16.84
C ASN A 517 -31.28 -10.01 -18.36
N LEU A 518 -30.46 -10.90 -18.93
CA LEU A 518 -30.21 -11.02 -20.37
C LEU A 518 -30.38 -12.49 -20.80
N PRO A 519 -31.59 -12.88 -21.24
CA PRO A 519 -31.83 -14.17 -21.88
C PRO A 519 -31.08 -14.30 -23.20
N ALA A 520 -30.79 -15.52 -23.66
CA ALA A 520 -30.00 -15.77 -24.88
C ALA A 520 -30.56 -15.12 -26.16
N ASP A 521 -31.89 -14.97 -26.27
CA ASP A 521 -32.58 -14.37 -27.42
C ASP A 521 -32.82 -12.86 -27.29
N CYS A 522 -32.10 -12.16 -26.40
CA CYS A 522 -32.41 -10.76 -26.13
C CYS A 522 -31.93 -9.79 -27.24
N PRO A 523 -32.63 -8.65 -27.43
CA PRO A 523 -32.22 -7.62 -28.38
C PRO A 523 -30.82 -7.08 -28.10
N LYS A 524 -30.10 -6.69 -29.16
CA LYS A 524 -28.76 -6.06 -29.03
C LYS A 524 -28.78 -4.79 -28.19
N GLU A 525 -29.91 -4.07 -28.20
CA GLU A 525 -30.13 -2.85 -27.40
C GLU A 525 -30.03 -3.11 -25.89
N TRP A 526 -30.46 -4.29 -25.42
CA TRP A 526 -30.40 -4.61 -23.99
C TRP A 526 -28.96 -4.85 -23.53
N TRP A 527 -28.16 -5.54 -24.34
CA TRP A 527 -26.73 -5.69 -24.10
C TRP A 527 -26.03 -4.33 -24.00
N GLU A 528 -26.31 -3.45 -24.96
CA GLU A 528 -25.75 -2.09 -24.96
C GLU A 528 -26.23 -1.30 -23.73
N LEU A 529 -27.50 -1.44 -23.31
CA LEU A 529 -28.05 -0.78 -22.13
C LEU A 529 -27.31 -1.15 -20.84
N TYR A 530 -27.18 -2.46 -20.56
CA TYR A 530 -26.47 -2.93 -19.38
C TYR A 530 -24.98 -2.59 -19.44
N PHE A 531 -24.36 -2.66 -20.63
CA PHE A 531 -22.96 -2.32 -20.82
C PHE A 531 -22.68 -0.84 -20.55
N VAL A 532 -23.51 0.06 -21.08
CA VAL A 532 -23.38 1.50 -20.84
C VAL A 532 -23.61 1.84 -19.38
N TRP A 533 -24.61 1.23 -18.74
CA TRP A 533 -24.84 1.44 -17.31
C TRP A 533 -23.66 0.96 -16.45
N ALA A 534 -23.07 -0.19 -16.81
CA ALA A 534 -21.85 -0.68 -16.16
C ALA A 534 -20.67 0.27 -16.37
N THR A 535 -20.49 0.77 -17.59
CA THR A 535 -19.41 1.71 -17.97
C THR A 535 -19.49 3.01 -17.17
N ILE A 536 -20.71 3.55 -17.00
CA ILE A 536 -20.95 4.76 -16.21
C ILE A 536 -20.47 4.57 -14.76
N TRP A 537 -20.77 3.43 -14.13
CA TRP A 537 -20.35 3.18 -12.76
C TRP A 537 -18.88 2.77 -12.63
N ALA A 538 -18.32 2.05 -13.59
CA ALA A 538 -16.92 1.63 -13.57
C ALA A 538 -15.92 2.79 -13.71
N ILE A 539 -16.25 3.79 -14.55
CA ILE A 539 -15.41 4.97 -14.76
C ILE A 539 -15.85 6.12 -13.86
N GLY A 540 -17.16 6.33 -13.75
CA GLY A 540 -17.75 7.44 -13.02
C GLY A 540 -17.89 7.23 -11.52
N GLY A 541 -17.90 5.98 -11.04
CA GLY A 541 -18.12 5.66 -9.62
C GLY A 541 -17.06 6.24 -8.68
N SER A 542 -15.82 6.40 -9.16
CA SER A 542 -14.71 7.00 -8.39
C SER A 542 -14.62 8.53 -8.51
N LEU A 543 -15.48 9.17 -9.31
CA LEU A 543 -15.47 10.62 -9.50
C LEU A 543 -16.10 11.34 -8.31
N PHE A 544 -15.53 12.46 -7.93
CA PHE A 544 -15.96 13.22 -6.75
C PHE A 544 -16.21 14.69 -7.08
N GLN A 545 -16.83 15.37 -6.14
CA GLN A 545 -17.00 16.82 -6.18
C GLN A 545 -15.78 17.48 -5.53
N ASP A 546 -15.03 18.24 -6.30
CA ASP A 546 -13.98 19.12 -5.79
C ASP A 546 -14.59 20.46 -5.31
N GLN A 547 -13.80 21.32 -4.67
CA GLN A 547 -14.30 22.58 -4.09
C GLN A 547 -15.01 23.48 -5.11
N MET A 548 -14.54 23.47 -6.37
CA MET A 548 -15.05 24.34 -7.44
C MET A 548 -15.83 23.57 -8.52
N ILE A 549 -15.49 22.30 -8.77
CA ILE A 549 -15.97 21.54 -9.93
C ILE A 549 -16.54 20.21 -9.47
N ASP A 550 -17.74 19.87 -9.96
CA ASP A 550 -18.30 18.54 -9.80
C ASP A 550 -18.00 17.69 -11.04
N TYR A 551 -16.99 16.82 -10.91
CA TYR A 551 -16.55 15.96 -12.00
C TYR A 551 -17.62 14.93 -12.42
N ARG A 552 -18.61 14.61 -11.58
CA ARG A 552 -19.71 13.72 -11.95
C ARG A 552 -20.65 14.40 -12.94
N ILE A 553 -20.95 15.68 -12.71
CA ILE A 553 -21.79 16.46 -13.60
C ILE A 553 -21.08 16.68 -14.93
N GLU A 554 -19.77 16.98 -14.91
CA GLU A 554 -18.97 17.10 -16.13
C GLU A 554 -18.91 15.80 -16.93
N PHE A 555 -18.65 14.68 -16.25
CA PHE A 555 -18.69 13.35 -16.86
C PHE A 555 -20.07 13.05 -17.45
N SER A 556 -21.16 13.32 -16.72
CA SER A 556 -22.52 13.10 -17.20
C SER A 556 -22.83 13.90 -18.46
N LYS A 557 -22.44 15.19 -18.51
CA LYS A 557 -22.64 16.06 -19.68
C LYS A 557 -21.84 15.56 -20.89
N TRP A 558 -20.57 15.21 -20.66
CA TRP A 558 -19.71 14.67 -21.70
C TRP A 558 -20.23 13.33 -22.23
N PHE A 559 -20.60 12.40 -21.36
CA PHE A 559 -21.03 11.06 -21.73
C PHE A 559 -22.28 11.08 -22.60
N ILE A 560 -23.27 11.91 -22.26
CA ILE A 560 -24.51 12.07 -23.05
C ILE A 560 -24.23 12.74 -24.41
N HIS A 561 -23.23 13.64 -24.47
CA HIS A 561 -22.87 14.31 -25.71
C HIS A 561 -22.13 13.36 -26.68
N GLU A 562 -21.18 12.59 -26.15
CA GLU A 562 -20.33 11.67 -26.91
C GLU A 562 -21.13 10.45 -27.39
N PHE A 563 -21.94 9.85 -26.51
CA PHE A 563 -22.67 8.62 -26.80
C PHE A 563 -24.18 8.86 -26.92
N LYS A 564 -24.72 8.68 -28.13
CA LYS A 564 -26.14 8.95 -28.46
C LYS A 564 -27.01 7.70 -28.64
N SER A 565 -26.44 6.52 -28.45
CA SER A 565 -27.09 5.21 -28.61
C SER A 565 -28.25 5.04 -27.62
N ILE A 566 -27.99 5.27 -26.33
CA ILE A 566 -28.98 5.18 -25.25
C ILE A 566 -29.39 6.58 -24.82
N LYS A 567 -30.71 6.80 -24.81
CA LYS A 567 -31.29 8.08 -24.41
C LYS A 567 -31.52 8.09 -22.90
N PHE A 568 -30.85 9.02 -22.21
CA PHE A 568 -31.13 9.35 -20.82
C PHE A 568 -32.26 10.39 -20.74
N PRO A 569 -33.10 10.37 -19.70
CA PRO A 569 -34.08 11.43 -19.50
C PRO A 569 -33.39 12.80 -19.28
N PRO A 570 -34.04 13.91 -19.67
CA PRO A 570 -33.41 15.23 -19.70
C PRO A 570 -33.15 15.84 -18.32
N HIS A 571 -33.76 15.29 -17.26
CA HIS A 571 -33.62 15.79 -15.90
C HIS A 571 -32.54 14.99 -15.15
N GLY A 572 -31.72 15.62 -14.32
CA GLY A 572 -30.70 14.92 -13.52
C GLY A 572 -29.46 14.47 -14.31
N THR A 573 -28.70 13.57 -13.69
CA THR A 573 -27.42 13.03 -14.18
C THR A 573 -27.57 11.56 -14.58
N VAL A 574 -26.59 11.03 -15.32
CA VAL A 574 -26.56 9.60 -15.69
C VAL A 574 -26.56 8.65 -14.48
N PHE A 575 -26.09 9.11 -13.31
CA PHE A 575 -26.07 8.35 -12.05
C PHE A 575 -27.43 8.30 -11.35
N ASP A 576 -28.38 9.16 -11.75
CA ASP A 576 -29.69 9.25 -11.11
C ASP A 576 -30.68 8.17 -11.54
N TYR A 577 -30.27 7.31 -12.47
CA TYR A 577 -31.10 6.29 -13.08
C TYR A 577 -30.61 4.85 -12.80
N SER A 578 -31.56 3.97 -12.56
CA SER A 578 -31.43 2.52 -12.41
C SER A 578 -32.14 1.81 -13.56
N ILE A 579 -31.72 0.60 -13.89
CA ILE A 579 -32.42 -0.24 -14.87
C ILE A 579 -33.49 -1.03 -14.14
N GLU A 580 -34.76 -0.85 -14.52
CA GLU A 580 -35.84 -1.69 -14.01
C GLU A 580 -35.78 -3.09 -14.67
N PRO A 581 -35.67 -4.19 -13.90
CA PRO A 581 -35.43 -5.53 -14.46
C PRO A 581 -36.52 -6.05 -15.41
N GLN A 582 -37.77 -5.60 -15.23
CA GLN A 582 -38.92 -6.06 -16.02
C GLN A 582 -39.14 -5.21 -17.28
N SER A 583 -39.20 -3.89 -17.13
CA SER A 583 -39.47 -2.97 -18.25
C SER A 583 -38.23 -2.68 -19.11
N LYS A 584 -37.02 -2.99 -18.59
CA LYS A 584 -35.72 -2.66 -19.19
C LYS A 584 -35.57 -1.18 -19.55
N ARG A 585 -36.19 -0.31 -18.75
CA ARG A 585 -36.10 1.16 -18.90
C ARG A 585 -35.30 1.78 -17.77
N LEU A 586 -34.75 2.96 -18.04
CA LEU A 586 -34.06 3.78 -17.06
C LEU A 586 -35.09 4.51 -16.18
N GLU A 587 -35.17 4.10 -14.93
CA GLU A 587 -36.06 4.69 -13.93
C GLU A 587 -35.27 5.38 -12.81
N PRO A 588 -35.77 6.48 -12.24
CA PRO A 588 -35.06 7.21 -11.19
C PRO A 588 -34.96 6.38 -9.92
N TRP A 589 -33.78 6.40 -9.28
CA TRP A 589 -33.55 5.72 -7.99
C TRP A 589 -34.53 6.13 -6.88
N SER A 590 -35.15 7.31 -6.99
CA SER A 590 -36.15 7.81 -6.03
C SER A 590 -37.32 6.86 -5.82
N LYS A 591 -37.67 6.01 -6.79
CA LYS A 591 -38.74 5.00 -6.65
C LYS A 591 -38.38 3.83 -5.74
N LEU A 592 -37.08 3.58 -5.57
CA LEU A 592 -36.54 2.48 -4.76
C LEU A 592 -36.15 2.93 -3.34
N VAL A 593 -36.49 4.16 -2.96
CA VAL A 593 -36.23 4.68 -1.62
C VAL A 593 -37.34 4.21 -0.69
N ASP A 594 -36.96 3.39 0.29
CA ASP A 594 -37.87 2.95 1.35
C ASP A 594 -38.41 4.15 2.16
N GLU A 595 -39.59 3.99 2.76
CA GLU A 595 -40.14 4.99 3.67
C GLU A 595 -39.19 5.25 4.86
N ILE A 596 -39.02 6.52 5.22
CA ILE A 596 -38.12 6.94 6.29
C ILE A 596 -38.73 6.57 7.65
N ASN A 597 -38.26 5.47 8.23
CA ASN A 597 -38.53 5.09 9.62
C ASN A 597 -37.37 5.57 10.50
N PHE A 598 -37.65 6.56 11.35
CA PHE A 598 -36.71 7.09 12.34
C PHE A 598 -37.15 6.67 13.74
N ASP A 599 -36.26 6.03 14.49
CA ASP A 599 -36.49 5.68 15.89
C ASP A 599 -35.73 6.68 16.80
N PRO A 600 -36.44 7.53 17.57
CA PRO A 600 -35.80 8.54 18.42
C PRO A 600 -35.02 7.96 19.62
N GLU A 601 -35.16 6.66 19.94
CA GLU A 601 -34.44 6.04 21.07
C GLU A 601 -33.01 5.63 20.71
N LEU A 602 -32.71 5.40 19.43
CA LEU A 602 -31.36 5.05 18.99
C LEU A 602 -30.55 6.32 18.63
N PRO A 603 -29.21 6.29 18.79
CA PRO A 603 -28.37 7.42 18.43
C PRO A 603 -28.47 7.79 16.93
N VAL A 604 -28.61 9.08 16.62
CA VAL A 604 -28.66 9.61 15.24
C VAL A 604 -27.45 9.17 14.42
N GLN A 605 -26.26 9.09 15.03
CA GLN A 605 -25.05 8.69 14.29
C GLN A 605 -25.00 7.20 13.94
N SER A 606 -25.93 6.38 14.44
CA SER A 606 -26.03 4.94 14.16
C SER A 606 -27.12 4.61 13.13
N GLN A 607 -28.10 5.49 12.95
CA GLN A 607 -29.19 5.28 12.01
C GLN A 607 -28.86 5.82 10.62
N LEU A 608 -29.18 5.04 9.59
CA LEU A 608 -29.11 5.47 8.21
C LEU A 608 -30.50 5.88 7.74
N ILE A 609 -30.68 7.15 7.39
CA ILE A 609 -31.88 7.57 6.66
C ILE A 609 -31.70 7.21 5.17
N PRO A 610 -32.62 6.46 4.55
CA PRO A 610 -32.52 6.12 3.15
C PRO A 610 -32.69 7.37 2.29
N THR A 611 -31.71 7.59 1.43
CA THR A 611 -31.64 8.65 0.41
C THR A 611 -31.27 8.04 -0.93
N ASN A 612 -31.53 8.76 -2.03
CA ASN A 612 -31.15 8.32 -3.37
C ASN A 612 -29.69 7.84 -3.46
N GLU A 613 -28.76 8.58 -2.86
CA GLU A 613 -27.32 8.23 -2.92
C GLU A 613 -27.00 6.99 -2.09
N THR A 614 -27.57 6.87 -0.88
CA THR A 614 -27.37 5.69 -0.05
C THR A 614 -27.95 4.43 -0.68
N VAL A 615 -29.07 4.51 -1.39
CA VAL A 615 -29.69 3.37 -2.09
C VAL A 615 -28.80 2.93 -3.25
N ARG A 616 -28.29 3.87 -4.06
CA ARG A 616 -27.34 3.60 -5.16
C ARG A 616 -26.09 2.86 -4.69
N LEU A 617 -25.44 3.40 -3.66
CA LEU A 617 -24.22 2.82 -3.10
C LEU A 617 -24.50 1.47 -2.41
N SER A 618 -25.63 1.34 -1.72
CA SER A 618 -26.03 0.08 -1.07
C SER A 618 -26.39 -1.01 -2.07
N PHE A 619 -26.90 -0.65 -3.25
CA PHE A 619 -27.13 -1.57 -4.35
C PHE A 619 -25.82 -2.16 -4.87
N TRP A 620 -24.85 -1.30 -5.20
CA TRP A 620 -23.55 -1.77 -5.70
C TRP A 620 -22.74 -2.52 -4.66
N LEU A 621 -22.76 -2.06 -3.40
CA LEU A 621 -22.15 -2.77 -2.30
C LEU A 621 -22.75 -4.19 -2.19
N GLU A 622 -24.08 -4.33 -2.30
CA GLU A 622 -24.72 -5.64 -2.24
C GLU A 622 -24.33 -6.54 -3.42
N ALA A 623 -24.45 -6.02 -4.64
CA ALA A 623 -24.20 -6.77 -5.87
C ALA A 623 -22.77 -7.30 -5.94
N LEU A 624 -21.78 -6.44 -5.67
CA LEU A 624 -20.36 -6.78 -5.69
C LEU A 624 -19.99 -7.71 -4.52
N THR A 625 -20.56 -7.48 -3.34
CA THR A 625 -20.28 -8.33 -2.16
C THR A 625 -20.77 -9.75 -2.37
N LYS A 626 -21.98 -9.93 -2.94
CA LYS A 626 -22.51 -11.27 -3.28
C LYS A 626 -21.65 -12.05 -4.28
N LYS A 627 -20.90 -11.35 -5.14
CA LYS A 627 -19.95 -11.95 -6.08
C LYS A 627 -18.55 -12.15 -5.51
N GLY A 628 -18.29 -11.73 -4.27
CA GLY A 628 -16.98 -11.84 -3.62
C GLY A 628 -15.97 -10.74 -4.01
N VAL A 629 -16.41 -9.66 -4.67
CA VAL A 629 -15.53 -8.56 -5.11
C VAL A 629 -15.30 -7.57 -3.97
N SER A 630 -14.05 -7.30 -3.61
CA SER A 630 -13.72 -6.33 -2.54
C SER A 630 -14.14 -4.91 -2.93
N VAL A 631 -14.73 -4.16 -1.98
CA VAL A 631 -15.31 -2.82 -2.24
C VAL A 631 -14.63 -1.77 -1.37
N MET A 632 -14.36 -0.59 -1.93
CA MET A 632 -13.72 0.54 -1.26
C MET A 632 -14.58 1.80 -1.38
N PHE A 633 -15.00 2.37 -0.25
CA PHE A 633 -15.72 3.65 -0.19
C PHE A 633 -14.80 4.78 0.28
N ILE A 634 -14.77 5.86 -0.51
CA ILE A 634 -13.87 7.00 -0.28
C ILE A 634 -14.70 8.27 -0.17
N GLY A 635 -14.42 9.11 0.83
CA GLY A 635 -15.10 10.41 0.94
C GLY A 635 -14.58 11.21 2.13
N SER A 636 -15.03 12.45 2.28
CA SER A 636 -14.66 13.30 3.42
C SER A 636 -15.21 12.75 4.75
N ALA A 637 -14.62 13.17 5.88
CA ALA A 637 -15.09 12.76 7.20
C ALA A 637 -16.55 13.22 7.42
N GLY A 638 -17.38 12.35 8.00
CA GLY A 638 -18.79 12.67 8.28
C GLY A 638 -19.77 12.48 7.12
N THR A 639 -19.36 11.88 6.00
CA THR A 639 -20.23 11.56 4.84
C THR A 639 -21.12 10.32 5.02
N GLY A 640 -21.04 9.64 6.17
CA GLY A 640 -21.87 8.45 6.44
C GLY A 640 -21.35 7.13 5.87
N LYS A 641 -20.13 7.08 5.31
CA LYS A 641 -19.52 5.89 4.67
C LYS A 641 -19.64 4.61 5.53
N SER A 642 -19.15 4.68 6.77
CA SER A 642 -19.15 3.53 7.69
C SER A 642 -20.57 3.13 8.10
N VAL A 643 -21.50 4.08 8.16
CA VAL A 643 -22.91 3.82 8.48
C VAL A 643 -23.61 3.10 7.33
N ILE A 644 -23.37 3.54 6.08
CA ILE A 644 -23.91 2.89 4.86
C ILE A 644 -23.44 1.43 4.80
N ILE A 645 -22.13 1.21 4.99
CA ILE A 645 -21.55 -0.13 4.92
C ILE A 645 -22.10 -1.01 6.05
N LYS A 646 -22.04 -0.57 7.32
CA LYS A 646 -22.52 -1.37 8.46
C LYS A 646 -23.98 -1.74 8.33
N ASN A 647 -24.86 -0.78 8.05
CA ASN A 647 -26.30 -1.03 7.92
C ASN A 647 -26.58 -2.06 6.81
N ARG A 648 -25.92 -1.90 5.66
CA ARG A 648 -26.10 -2.84 4.55
C ARG A 648 -25.55 -4.22 4.85
N LEU A 649 -24.41 -4.29 5.54
CA LEU A 649 -23.77 -5.54 5.94
C LEU A 649 -24.59 -6.29 7.00
N GLU A 650 -25.23 -5.59 7.93
CA GLU A 650 -26.13 -6.16 8.93
C GLU A 650 -27.42 -6.72 8.32
N LYS A 651 -27.91 -6.10 7.24
CA LYS A 651 -29.07 -6.58 6.47
C LYS A 651 -28.78 -7.82 5.62
N PHE A 652 -27.51 -8.22 5.44
CA PHE A 652 -27.22 -9.47 4.75
C PHE A 652 -27.72 -10.67 5.56
N ASN A 653 -28.05 -11.77 4.86
CA ASN A 653 -28.47 -12.99 5.52
C ASN A 653 -27.32 -13.54 6.41
N SER A 654 -27.50 -13.43 7.72
CA SER A 654 -26.54 -13.88 8.75
C SER A 654 -26.26 -15.38 8.72
N GLN A 655 -27.11 -16.16 8.02
CA GLN A 655 -26.85 -17.57 7.76
C GLN A 655 -25.70 -17.79 6.77
N ASN A 656 -25.53 -16.89 5.80
CA ASN A 656 -24.54 -17.02 4.72
C ASN A 656 -23.30 -16.16 4.97
N PHE A 657 -23.47 -14.99 5.59
CA PHE A 657 -22.40 -14.01 5.78
C PHE A 657 -22.12 -13.76 7.26
N MET A 658 -20.84 -13.58 7.59
CA MET A 658 -20.37 -13.14 8.90
C MET A 658 -19.55 -11.87 8.70
N VAL A 659 -19.75 -10.85 9.54
CA VAL A 659 -19.09 -9.55 9.38
C VAL A 659 -18.21 -9.29 10.60
N SER A 660 -16.94 -8.95 10.37
CA SER A 660 -15.98 -8.55 11.40
C SER A 660 -15.53 -7.11 11.13
N THR A 661 -15.84 -6.20 12.06
CA THR A 661 -15.43 -4.79 11.94
C THR A 661 -14.08 -4.57 12.61
N ILE A 662 -13.12 -4.01 11.88
CA ILE A 662 -11.75 -3.73 12.36
C ILE A 662 -11.43 -2.26 12.04
N PRO A 663 -11.39 -1.36 13.04
CA PRO A 663 -10.90 0.00 12.82
C PRO A 663 -9.37 0.01 12.73
N LEU A 664 -8.79 0.75 11.79
CA LEU A 664 -7.36 1.02 11.77
C LEU A 664 -7.04 2.35 12.44
N ASN A 665 -5.96 2.33 13.22
CA ASN A 665 -5.38 3.49 13.86
C ASN A 665 -3.97 3.77 13.31
N TYR A 666 -3.41 4.93 13.63
CA TYR A 666 -2.05 5.35 13.21
C TYR A 666 -0.97 4.29 13.53
N TYR A 667 -1.02 3.68 14.72
CA TYR A 667 -0.02 2.70 15.18
C TYR A 667 -0.33 1.25 14.78
N THR A 668 -1.29 1.02 13.88
CA THR A 668 -1.67 -0.36 13.50
C THR A 668 -0.58 -1.00 12.65
N THR A 669 0.13 -1.98 13.23
CA THR A 669 1.14 -2.77 12.52
C THR A 669 0.53 -3.97 11.80
N SER A 670 1.30 -4.62 10.92
CA SER A 670 0.86 -5.86 10.27
C SER A 670 0.56 -6.99 11.27
N GLU A 671 1.31 -7.08 12.37
CA GLU A 671 1.08 -8.04 13.45
C GLU A 671 -0.26 -7.80 14.15
N MET A 672 -0.55 -6.54 14.54
CA MET A 672 -1.81 -6.17 15.17
C MET A 672 -3.01 -6.45 14.27
N LEU A 673 -2.87 -6.16 12.98
CA LEU A 673 -3.90 -6.42 11.98
C LEU A 673 -4.10 -7.93 11.79
N GLN A 674 -3.03 -8.71 11.62
CA GLN A 674 -3.10 -10.17 11.47
C GLN A 674 -3.81 -10.82 12.66
N ASN A 675 -3.44 -10.45 13.89
CA ASN A 675 -4.09 -10.96 15.09
C ASN A 675 -5.58 -10.63 15.13
N SER A 676 -5.97 -9.47 14.59
CA SER A 676 -7.38 -9.07 14.50
C SER A 676 -8.14 -9.82 13.40
N LEU A 677 -7.49 -10.10 12.27
CA LEU A 677 -8.03 -10.90 11.17
C LEU A 677 -8.18 -12.37 11.54
N GLU A 678 -7.25 -12.92 12.34
CA GLU A 678 -7.27 -14.33 12.76
C GLU A 678 -8.31 -14.64 13.85
N LYS A 679 -8.71 -13.67 14.68
CA LYS A 679 -9.73 -13.85 15.74
C LYS A 679 -11.02 -14.56 15.29
N PRO A 680 -11.67 -14.15 14.18
CA PRO A 680 -12.88 -14.81 13.68
C PRO A 680 -12.62 -16.11 12.88
N LEU A 681 -11.37 -16.53 12.67
CA LEU A 681 -11.04 -17.68 11.83
C LEU A 681 -10.95 -18.98 12.64
N GLU A 682 -11.51 -20.06 12.09
CA GLU A 682 -11.39 -21.42 12.60
C GLU A 682 -10.58 -22.28 11.63
N LYS A 683 -9.80 -23.21 12.20
CA LYS A 683 -9.10 -24.23 11.41
C LYS A 683 -10.10 -25.25 10.88
N LYS A 684 -10.18 -25.40 9.56
CA LYS A 684 -11.08 -26.36 8.90
C LYS A 684 -10.43 -27.72 8.72
N SER A 685 -9.37 -27.77 7.92
CA SER A 685 -8.63 -29.00 7.62
C SER A 685 -7.20 -28.65 7.24
N GLY A 686 -6.23 -29.45 7.66
CA GLY A 686 -4.81 -29.27 7.31
C GLY A 686 -4.29 -27.85 7.62
N ARG A 687 -4.06 -27.08 6.56
CA ARG A 687 -3.57 -25.68 6.59
C ARG A 687 -4.64 -24.64 6.29
N THR A 688 -5.88 -25.07 6.06
CA THR A 688 -6.99 -24.21 5.64
C THR A 688 -7.75 -23.64 6.85
N TYR A 689 -7.94 -22.33 6.83
CA TYR A 689 -8.67 -21.52 7.80
C TYR A 689 -9.81 -20.80 7.10
N GLY A 690 -10.89 -20.53 7.83
CA GLY A 690 -12.05 -19.81 7.32
C GLY A 690 -13.04 -19.49 8.43
N ALA A 691 -14.14 -18.83 8.08
CA ALA A 691 -15.20 -18.52 9.03
C ALA A 691 -15.78 -19.80 9.69
N PRO A 692 -16.36 -19.72 10.89
CA PRO A 692 -17.12 -20.81 11.49
C PRO A 692 -18.24 -21.30 10.57
N GLY A 693 -18.41 -22.63 10.47
CA GLY A 693 -19.33 -23.25 9.50
C GLY A 693 -18.93 -23.04 8.02
N ASN A 694 -19.92 -22.91 7.13
CA ASN A 694 -19.74 -22.64 5.69
C ASN A 694 -20.07 -21.19 5.31
N ARG A 695 -19.94 -20.25 6.26
CA ARG A 695 -20.24 -18.84 6.03
C ARG A 695 -19.10 -18.15 5.29
N GLN A 696 -19.42 -17.09 4.55
CA GLN A 696 -18.45 -16.16 3.98
C GLN A 696 -18.17 -15.03 4.98
N LEU A 697 -16.90 -14.81 5.31
CA LEU A 697 -16.48 -13.75 6.23
C LEU A 697 -16.17 -12.46 5.46
N ILE A 698 -16.76 -11.36 5.89
CA ILE A 698 -16.50 -10.02 5.38
C ILE A 698 -15.77 -9.24 6.47
N TYR A 699 -14.52 -8.87 6.20
CA TYR A 699 -13.78 -7.92 7.00
C TYR A 699 -14.18 -6.51 6.58
N PHE A 700 -14.89 -5.81 7.45
CA PHE A 700 -15.13 -4.39 7.29
C PHE A 700 -14.01 -3.59 7.97
N ILE A 701 -13.16 -2.93 7.18
CA ILE A 701 -12.06 -2.12 7.68
C ILE A 701 -12.38 -0.62 7.54
N ASP A 702 -12.41 0.08 8.66
CA ASP A 702 -12.63 1.53 8.70
C ASP A 702 -11.30 2.29 8.79
N ASP A 703 -11.28 3.53 8.29
CA ASP A 703 -10.10 4.39 8.24
C ASP A 703 -8.86 3.72 7.62
N PHE A 704 -9.05 3.07 6.47
CA PHE A 704 -8.04 2.21 5.84
C PHE A 704 -6.71 2.92 5.55
N ASN A 705 -6.73 4.24 5.34
CA ASN A 705 -5.55 5.05 5.08
C ASN A 705 -4.92 5.70 6.32
N MET A 706 -5.36 5.36 7.54
CA MET A 706 -4.80 5.93 8.78
C MET A 706 -3.45 5.36 9.24
N PRO A 707 -3.07 4.09 9.00
CA PRO A 707 -1.80 3.55 9.48
C PRO A 707 -0.57 4.35 9.01
N GLU A 708 0.44 4.43 9.89
CA GLU A 708 1.69 5.13 9.63
C GLU A 708 2.47 4.52 8.46
N ARG A 709 3.11 5.40 7.68
CA ARG A 709 4.07 5.02 6.64
C ARG A 709 5.44 4.87 7.23
N ASP A 710 6.15 3.82 6.82
CA ASP A 710 7.57 3.68 7.14
C ASP A 710 8.41 4.77 6.43
N LYS A 711 9.72 4.81 6.76
CA LYS A 711 10.70 5.75 6.16
C LYS A 711 10.82 5.62 4.64
N TYR A 712 10.28 4.54 4.06
CA TYR A 712 10.37 4.19 2.65
C TYR A 712 9.00 4.23 1.97
N PHE A 713 8.02 4.94 2.57
CA PHE A 713 6.69 5.20 2.03
C PHE A 713 5.78 3.98 1.85
N THR A 714 6.06 2.88 2.55
CA THR A 714 5.22 1.68 2.58
C THR A 714 4.46 1.57 3.89
N VAL A 715 3.35 0.81 3.88
CA VAL A 715 2.48 0.62 5.05
C VAL A 715 2.34 -0.87 5.32
N GLN A 716 2.83 -1.33 6.47
CA GLN A 716 2.84 -2.77 6.82
C GLN A 716 1.43 -3.37 6.92
N ALA A 717 0.44 -2.60 7.39
CA ALA A 717 -0.94 -3.08 7.43
C ALA A 717 -1.52 -3.33 6.02
N HIS A 718 -1.06 -2.59 5.01
CA HIS A 718 -1.52 -2.74 3.63
C HIS A 718 -0.89 -3.95 2.94
N THR A 719 0.37 -4.29 3.27
CA THR A 719 1.09 -5.41 2.66
C THR A 719 0.46 -6.75 2.97
N ILE A 720 0.03 -6.99 4.22
CA ILE A 720 -0.65 -8.23 4.58
C ILE A 720 -2.05 -8.36 3.94
N VAL A 721 -2.78 -7.25 3.78
CA VAL A 721 -4.07 -7.27 3.05
C VAL A 721 -3.83 -7.58 1.57
N ARG A 722 -2.76 -7.02 0.98
CA ARG A 722 -2.37 -7.32 -0.40
C ARG A 722 -1.98 -8.79 -0.56
N GLU A 723 -1.13 -9.33 0.33
CA GLU A 723 -0.70 -10.72 0.32
C GLU A 723 -1.92 -11.66 0.32
N TYR A 724 -2.93 -11.39 1.15
CA TYR A 724 -4.18 -12.14 1.12
C TYR A 724 -4.95 -11.97 -0.21
N LEU A 725 -5.10 -10.75 -0.73
CA LEU A 725 -5.88 -10.51 -1.94
C LEU A 725 -5.23 -11.13 -3.19
N ASP A 726 -3.90 -11.20 -3.24
CA ASP A 726 -3.14 -11.78 -4.35
C ASP A 726 -3.03 -13.32 -4.26
N TYR A 727 -2.86 -13.87 -3.05
CA TYR A 727 -2.50 -15.28 -2.85
C TYR A 727 -3.46 -16.10 -1.98
N GLN A 728 -4.43 -15.46 -1.30
CA GLN A 728 -5.41 -16.10 -0.40
C GLN A 728 -4.78 -16.89 0.77
N HIS A 729 -3.59 -16.49 1.19
CA HIS A 729 -2.89 -17.08 2.33
C HIS A 729 -2.07 -16.02 3.07
N TRP A 730 -1.59 -16.35 4.26
CA TRP A 730 -0.49 -15.65 4.93
C TRP A 730 0.28 -16.63 5.83
N TYR A 731 1.45 -16.21 6.31
CA TYR A 731 2.30 -17.05 7.15
C TYR A 731 2.03 -16.86 8.66
N ASP A 732 2.11 -17.96 9.40
CA ASP A 732 2.14 -17.92 10.86
C ASP A 732 3.47 -17.34 11.37
N ARG A 733 3.44 -16.30 12.21
CA ARG A 733 4.65 -15.61 12.71
C ARG A 733 5.44 -16.39 13.76
N GLN A 734 4.88 -17.46 14.32
CA GLN A 734 5.54 -18.29 15.31
C GLN A 734 6.06 -19.60 14.71
N LYS A 735 5.23 -20.26 13.91
CA LYS A 735 5.55 -21.58 13.32
C LYS A 735 6.08 -21.50 11.88
N PHE A 736 5.98 -20.34 11.24
CA PHE A 736 6.32 -20.12 9.82
C PHE A 736 5.59 -21.07 8.86
N THR A 737 4.45 -21.61 9.29
CA THR A 737 3.60 -22.45 8.46
C THR A 737 2.63 -21.59 7.67
N LEU A 738 2.44 -21.94 6.40
CA LEU A 738 1.43 -21.35 5.53
C LEU A 738 0.01 -21.61 6.08
N LYS A 739 -0.79 -20.54 6.23
CA LYS A 739 -2.23 -20.60 6.53
C LYS A 739 -3.01 -20.18 5.28
N GLU A 740 -3.69 -21.12 4.64
CA GLU A 740 -4.61 -20.82 3.53
C GLU A 740 -5.91 -20.26 4.11
N ILE A 741 -6.32 -19.05 3.73
CA ILE A 741 -7.58 -18.46 4.20
C ILE A 741 -8.59 -18.51 3.08
N ARG A 742 -9.72 -19.16 3.33
CA ARG A 742 -10.80 -19.32 2.34
C ARG A 742 -12.07 -18.62 2.79
N ASN A 743 -12.86 -18.22 1.79
CA ASN A 743 -14.17 -17.60 1.94
C ASN A 743 -14.13 -16.29 2.76
N CYS A 744 -13.07 -15.49 2.60
CA CYS A 744 -12.98 -14.16 3.21
C CYS A 744 -12.97 -13.06 2.14
N GLN A 745 -13.48 -11.89 2.49
CA GLN A 745 -13.58 -10.73 1.61
C GLN A 745 -13.34 -9.44 2.40
N PHE A 746 -12.89 -8.39 1.72
CA PHE A 746 -12.63 -7.09 2.32
C PHE A 746 -13.60 -6.03 1.81
N VAL A 747 -14.21 -5.29 2.73
CA VAL A 747 -14.94 -4.06 2.45
C VAL A 747 -14.28 -2.96 3.26
N VAL A 748 -13.84 -1.89 2.61
CA VAL A 748 -13.02 -0.86 3.26
C VAL A 748 -13.60 0.53 3.09
N ALA A 749 -13.39 1.39 4.08
CA ALA A 749 -13.71 2.81 4.02
C ALA A 749 -12.45 3.64 4.28
N MET A 750 -12.26 4.74 3.54
CA MET A 750 -11.14 5.66 3.75
C MET A 750 -11.57 7.13 3.70
N ASN A 751 -10.78 8.00 4.33
CA ASN A 751 -10.98 9.44 4.27
C ASN A 751 -10.16 10.07 3.15
N GLN A 752 -10.77 11.00 2.41
CA GLN A 752 -10.12 11.68 1.28
C GLN A 752 -8.95 12.60 1.71
N ASN A 753 -9.09 13.33 2.82
CA ASN A 753 -8.21 14.45 3.20
C ASN A 753 -7.30 14.18 4.41
N ALA A 754 -7.07 12.91 4.79
CA ALA A 754 -6.17 12.59 5.90
C ALA A 754 -4.70 12.74 5.46
N GLY A 755 -4.23 13.98 5.29
CA GLY A 755 -2.82 14.29 5.00
C GLY A 755 -2.25 13.65 3.73
N THR A 756 -1.02 13.13 3.82
CA THR A 756 -0.27 12.49 2.73
C THR A 756 -0.50 10.99 2.59
N PHE A 757 -1.42 10.39 3.36
CA PHE A 757 -1.63 8.94 3.39
C PHE A 757 -2.47 8.43 2.19
N THR A 758 -1.84 8.38 1.03
CA THR A 758 -2.32 7.63 -0.16
C THR A 758 -2.08 6.12 0.00
N ILE A 759 -2.88 5.30 -0.66
CA ILE A 759 -2.71 3.84 -0.70
C ILE A 759 -1.82 3.46 -1.88
N ASP A 760 -1.11 2.35 -1.77
CA ASP A 760 -0.35 1.78 -2.88
C ASP A 760 -1.28 1.33 -4.03
N ALA A 761 -0.91 1.67 -5.27
CA ALA A 761 -1.71 1.38 -6.45
C ALA A 761 -1.88 -0.13 -6.71
N ARG A 762 -0.92 -0.97 -6.28
CA ARG A 762 -1.00 -2.43 -6.43
C ARG A 762 -2.03 -3.04 -5.50
N LEU A 763 -2.23 -2.46 -4.32
CA LEU A 763 -3.32 -2.85 -3.43
C LEU A 763 -4.65 -2.29 -3.93
N GLN A 764 -4.67 -1.04 -4.38
CA GLN A 764 -5.90 -0.37 -4.79
C GLN A 764 -6.60 -1.05 -5.97
N ARG A 765 -5.86 -1.70 -6.87
CA ARG A 765 -6.44 -2.43 -8.02
C ARG A 765 -7.43 -3.53 -7.63
N HIS A 766 -7.27 -4.13 -6.45
CA HIS A 766 -8.14 -5.22 -5.99
C HIS A 766 -9.52 -4.74 -5.51
N PHE A 767 -9.75 -3.43 -5.42
CA PHE A 767 -10.98 -2.87 -4.88
C PHE A 767 -11.81 -2.14 -5.94
N ALA A 768 -13.10 -2.49 -6.00
CA ALA A 768 -14.10 -1.66 -6.67
C ALA A 768 -14.29 -0.36 -5.88
N THR A 769 -13.84 0.76 -6.45
CA THR A 769 -13.73 2.03 -5.75
C THR A 769 -14.92 2.94 -6.03
N PHE A 770 -15.62 3.39 -4.98
CA PHE A 770 -16.72 4.34 -5.07
C PHE A 770 -16.44 5.59 -4.23
N ALA A 771 -16.68 6.75 -4.83
CA ALA A 771 -16.66 8.03 -4.15
C ALA A 771 -18.03 8.31 -3.51
N VAL A 772 -18.04 8.47 -2.19
CA VAL A 772 -19.21 8.87 -1.41
C VAL A 772 -19.23 10.40 -1.36
N PRO A 773 -20.19 11.06 -2.04
CA PRO A 773 -20.24 12.52 -2.07
C PRO A 773 -20.70 13.08 -0.73
N LEU A 774 -20.50 14.38 -0.56
CA LEU A 774 -21.21 15.14 0.45
C LEU A 774 -22.72 15.17 0.11
N SER A 775 -23.57 15.04 1.12
CA SER A 775 -25.01 15.09 0.93
C SER A 775 -25.46 16.48 0.48
N ASN A 776 -26.33 16.54 -0.53
CA ASN A 776 -26.90 17.78 -1.03
C ASN A 776 -27.78 18.48 0.02
N LYS A 777 -27.91 19.81 -0.09
CA LYS A 777 -28.76 20.64 0.79
C LYS A 777 -30.17 20.08 0.96
N ASN A 778 -30.80 19.66 -0.13
CA ASN A 778 -32.17 19.13 -0.13
C ASN A 778 -32.25 17.79 0.61
N THR A 779 -31.23 16.94 0.45
CA THR A 779 -31.14 15.65 1.14
C THR A 779 -30.94 15.85 2.65
N LEU A 780 -30.03 16.75 3.04
CA LEU A 780 -29.84 17.11 4.45
C LEU A 780 -31.11 17.68 5.07
N HIS A 781 -31.83 18.54 4.33
CA HIS A 781 -33.10 19.10 4.76
C HIS A 781 -34.13 17.98 5.02
N THR A 782 -34.28 17.05 4.09
CA THR A 782 -35.21 15.90 4.23
C THR A 782 -34.87 15.03 5.45
N ILE A 783 -33.57 14.72 5.64
CA ILE A 783 -33.07 13.90 6.77
C ILE A 783 -33.43 14.58 8.10
N TYR A 784 -32.99 15.82 8.30
CA TYR A 784 -33.12 16.48 9.60
C TYR A 784 -34.54 16.98 9.88
N SER A 785 -35.30 17.38 8.86
CA SER A 785 -36.73 17.70 9.03
C SER A 785 -37.49 16.50 9.57
N LYS A 786 -37.28 15.31 9.00
CA LYS A 786 -38.00 14.11 9.46
C LYS A 786 -37.64 13.69 10.88
N MET A 787 -36.37 13.81 11.27
CA MET A 787 -35.92 13.55 12.64
C MET A 787 -36.62 14.47 13.65
N LEU A 788 -36.66 15.78 13.36
CA LEU A 788 -37.29 16.76 14.24
C LEU A 788 -38.83 16.66 14.24
N GLU A 789 -39.45 16.42 13.09
CA GLU A 789 -40.91 16.21 12.99
C GLU A 789 -41.35 15.04 13.86
N THR A 790 -40.59 13.94 13.87
CA THR A 790 -40.92 12.74 14.68
C THR A 790 -40.95 13.08 16.17
N LYS A 791 -39.94 13.81 16.67
CA LYS A 791 -39.83 14.19 18.10
C LYS A 791 -40.80 15.29 18.51
N PHE A 792 -40.98 16.30 17.66
CA PHE A 792 -41.74 17.50 17.98
C PHE A 792 -43.20 17.45 17.55
N SER A 793 -43.68 16.39 16.88
CA SER A 793 -45.07 16.25 16.40
C SER A 793 -46.20 16.58 17.40
N ASN A 794 -45.92 16.63 18.71
CA ASN A 794 -46.88 16.92 19.79
C ASN A 794 -46.63 18.25 20.56
N ILE A 795 -46.06 19.29 19.93
CA ILE A 795 -46.04 20.63 20.57
C ILE A 795 -47.49 21.14 20.66
N ASN A 796 -47.96 21.39 21.89
CA ASN A 796 -49.35 21.74 22.24
C ASN A 796 -50.11 22.62 21.22
N LYS A 797 -51.29 22.15 20.77
CA LYS A 797 -52.42 22.91 20.15
C LYS A 797 -52.09 23.91 19.02
N ILE A 798 -50.94 23.80 18.36
CA ILE A 798 -50.67 24.48 17.08
C ILE A 798 -51.17 23.56 15.95
N ASP A 799 -51.76 24.13 14.90
CA ASP A 799 -52.16 23.35 13.72
C ASP A 799 -50.94 22.61 13.13
N LEU A 800 -51.09 21.33 12.81
CA LEU A 800 -50.00 20.47 12.32
C LEU A 800 -49.30 21.09 11.09
N LYS A 801 -50.05 21.84 10.28
CA LYS A 801 -49.51 22.55 9.10
C LYS A 801 -48.58 23.71 9.46
N THR A 802 -48.94 24.57 10.41
CA THR A 802 -48.08 25.69 10.84
C THR A 802 -46.84 25.20 11.55
N GLN A 803 -46.96 24.10 12.30
CA GLN A 803 -45.81 23.45 12.93
C GLN A 803 -44.83 22.85 11.92
N THR A 804 -45.34 22.10 10.94
CA THR A 804 -44.51 21.51 9.87
C THR A 804 -43.83 22.59 9.03
N SER A 805 -44.53 23.71 8.76
CA SER A 805 -43.95 24.87 8.07
C SER A 805 -42.81 25.51 8.86
N PHE A 806 -43.01 25.69 10.17
CA PHE A 806 -41.97 26.23 11.06
C PHE A 806 -40.74 25.34 11.10
N LEU A 807 -40.91 24.02 11.29
CA LEU A 807 -39.79 23.07 11.34
C LEU A 807 -39.00 23.03 10.02
N ASN A 808 -39.67 23.09 8.87
CA ASN A 808 -39.00 23.12 7.57
C ASN A 808 -38.21 24.42 7.34
N GLN A 809 -38.76 25.56 7.75
CA GLN A 809 -38.02 26.82 7.73
C GLN A 809 -36.84 26.78 8.69
N PHE A 810 -37.05 26.26 9.91
CA PHE A 810 -36.02 26.10 10.92
C PHE A 810 -34.84 25.26 10.43
N ILE A 811 -35.07 24.07 9.87
CA ILE A 811 -33.98 23.25 9.33
C ILE A 811 -33.24 23.95 8.19
N THR A 812 -33.93 24.71 7.34
CA THR A 812 -33.29 25.51 6.29
C THR A 812 -32.30 26.51 6.90
N VAL A 813 -32.69 27.20 7.97
CA VAL A 813 -31.85 28.15 8.70
C VAL A 813 -30.67 27.45 9.36
N VAL A 814 -30.89 26.30 9.99
CA VAL A 814 -29.83 25.49 10.63
C VAL A 814 -28.76 25.07 9.60
N ILE A 815 -29.17 24.58 8.43
CA ILE A 815 -28.26 24.18 7.35
C ILE A 815 -27.49 25.38 6.80
N GLN A 816 -28.17 26.51 6.56
CA GLN A 816 -27.52 27.75 6.12
C GLN A 816 -26.51 28.27 7.14
N PHE A 817 -26.85 28.22 8.43
CA PHE A 817 -25.96 28.63 9.50
C PHE A 817 -24.71 27.74 9.56
N HIS A 818 -24.87 26.41 9.51
CA HIS A 818 -23.75 25.46 9.46
C HIS A 818 -22.79 25.75 8.30
N GLN A 819 -23.33 26.04 7.11
CA GLN A 819 -22.52 26.39 5.94
C GLN A 819 -21.75 27.69 6.14
N ARG A 820 -22.40 28.70 6.72
CA ARG A 820 -21.77 29.99 7.00
C ARG A 820 -20.64 29.83 8.01
N VAL A 821 -20.86 29.09 9.10
CA VAL A 821 -19.84 28.76 10.11
C VAL A 821 -18.66 28.03 9.46
N SER A 822 -18.93 26.98 8.67
CA SER A 822 -17.89 26.18 8.01
C SER A 822 -17.09 26.97 6.97
N SER A 823 -17.67 28.00 6.35
CA SER A 823 -16.98 28.86 5.38
C SER A 823 -16.13 29.96 6.00
N ILE A 824 -16.52 30.45 7.18
CA ILE A 824 -15.85 31.58 7.87
C ILE A 824 -14.74 31.05 8.77
N PHE A 825 -15.02 30.01 9.55
CA PHE A 825 -14.08 29.44 10.51
C PHE A 825 -13.36 28.25 9.86
N LEU A 826 -12.24 28.55 9.20
CA LEU A 826 -11.42 27.57 8.50
C LEU A 826 -10.27 27.05 9.37
N PRO A 827 -9.86 25.78 9.18
CA PRO A 827 -8.72 25.23 9.90
C PRO A 827 -7.42 25.91 9.43
N THR A 828 -6.61 26.33 10.39
CA THR A 828 -5.25 26.87 10.16
C THR A 828 -4.23 26.05 10.96
N ALA A 829 -2.93 26.27 10.75
CA ALA A 829 -1.89 25.57 11.52
C ALA A 829 -2.03 25.74 13.05
N ILE A 830 -2.54 26.90 13.50
CA ILE A 830 -2.79 27.19 14.92
C ILE A 830 -4.19 26.69 15.33
N LYS A 831 -5.19 26.91 14.46
CA LYS A 831 -6.60 26.59 14.72
C LYS A 831 -7.03 25.34 13.95
N PHE A 832 -6.28 24.25 14.06
CA PHE A 832 -6.52 23.02 13.28
C PHE A 832 -7.86 22.33 13.63
N HIS A 833 -8.38 22.59 14.83
CA HIS A 833 -9.67 22.10 15.32
C HIS A 833 -10.88 22.91 14.82
N TYR A 834 -10.68 23.99 14.05
CA TYR A 834 -11.74 24.72 13.36
C TYR A 834 -12.19 23.94 12.12
N PHE A 835 -12.58 22.70 12.37
CA PHE A 835 -13.03 21.77 11.34
C PHE A 835 -14.48 21.41 11.64
N PHE A 836 -15.38 21.98 10.85
CA PHE A 836 -16.82 21.81 10.96
C PHE A 836 -17.33 20.94 9.81
N ASN A 837 -17.97 19.83 10.13
CA ASN A 837 -18.52 18.89 9.15
C ASN A 837 -19.94 18.45 9.55
N LEU A 838 -20.54 17.57 8.75
CA LEU A 838 -21.92 17.12 8.98
C LEU A 838 -22.14 16.44 10.34
N ARG A 839 -21.08 15.89 10.98
CA ARG A 839 -21.14 15.34 12.34
C ARG A 839 -21.47 16.42 13.37
N ASP A 840 -20.97 17.65 13.20
CA ASP A 840 -21.30 18.76 14.10
C ASP A 840 -22.77 19.13 14.00
N LEU A 841 -23.30 19.16 12.78
CA LEU A 841 -24.73 19.36 12.54
C LEU A 841 -25.57 18.21 13.13
N SER A 842 -25.14 16.96 12.96
CA SER A 842 -25.79 15.80 13.59
C SER A 842 -25.75 15.87 15.11
N ASN A 843 -24.66 16.36 15.72
CA ASN A 843 -24.54 16.50 17.17
C ASN A 843 -25.48 17.56 17.74
N ILE A 844 -25.70 18.66 17.01
CA ILE A 844 -26.70 19.67 17.39
C ILE A 844 -28.10 19.06 17.38
N VAL A 845 -28.46 18.34 16.31
CA VAL A 845 -29.76 17.68 16.22
C VAL A 845 -29.91 16.60 17.29
N GLN A 846 -28.86 15.80 17.55
CA GLN A 846 -28.86 14.80 18.62
C GLN A 846 -29.11 15.46 19.99
N GLY A 847 -28.45 16.58 20.29
CA GLY A 847 -28.68 17.31 21.53
C GLY A 847 -30.10 17.86 21.64
N MET A 848 -30.68 18.32 20.53
CA MET A 848 -32.09 18.72 20.49
C MET A 848 -33.05 17.54 20.76
N LEU A 849 -32.69 16.32 20.32
CA LEU A 849 -33.50 15.11 20.54
C LEU A 849 -33.46 14.61 22.00
N LEU A 850 -32.43 14.97 22.78
CA LEU A 850 -32.36 14.67 24.22
C LEU A 850 -33.43 15.42 25.03
N ALA A 851 -33.87 16.58 24.54
CA ALA A 851 -34.88 17.37 25.24
C ALA A 851 -36.24 16.65 25.28
N SER A 852 -36.92 16.73 26.43
CA SER A 852 -38.25 16.16 26.60
C SER A 852 -39.30 17.00 25.88
N SER A 853 -40.14 16.36 25.06
CA SER A 853 -41.24 17.01 24.33
C SER A 853 -42.28 17.66 25.24
N LYS A 854 -42.35 17.24 26.51
CA LYS A 854 -43.24 17.83 27.53
C LYS A 854 -42.85 19.26 27.94
N ASN A 855 -41.56 19.59 27.80
CA ASN A 855 -40.99 20.85 28.32
C ASN A 855 -40.71 21.88 27.21
N ILE A 856 -41.01 21.55 25.96
CA ILE A 856 -40.87 22.43 24.79
C ILE A 856 -42.28 22.78 24.31
N LEU A 857 -42.75 23.98 24.68
CA LEU A 857 -44.15 24.36 24.54
C LEU A 857 -44.36 25.35 23.39
N THR A 858 -43.34 26.14 23.05
CA THR A 858 -43.42 27.19 22.03
C THR A 858 -42.32 27.06 20.96
N PRO A 859 -42.53 27.62 19.75
CA PRO A 859 -41.47 27.74 18.74
C PRO A 859 -40.22 28.49 19.24
N GLN A 860 -40.39 29.43 20.18
CA GLN A 860 -39.28 30.15 20.80
C GLN A 860 -38.41 29.21 21.68
N ASP A 861 -39.01 28.24 22.36
CA ASP A 861 -38.26 27.25 23.17
C ASP A 861 -37.35 26.39 22.28
N VAL A 862 -37.83 26.00 21.09
CA VAL A 862 -37.04 25.25 20.09
C VAL A 862 -35.84 26.06 19.62
N ILE A 863 -36.05 27.36 19.33
CA ILE A 863 -34.96 28.27 18.92
C ILE A 863 -33.96 28.47 20.05
N ARG A 864 -34.43 28.62 21.29
CA ARG A 864 -33.58 28.78 22.48
C ARG A 864 -32.74 27.54 22.74
N LEU A 865 -33.32 26.34 22.60
CA LEU A 865 -32.59 25.08 22.68
C LEU A 865 -31.52 24.97 21.58
N TYR A 866 -31.88 25.34 20.34
CA TYR A 866 -30.92 25.35 19.23
C TYR A 866 -29.74 26.30 19.47
N ILE A 867 -29.99 27.50 19.98
CA ILE A 867 -28.93 28.46 20.31
C ILE A 867 -27.96 27.83 21.32
N HIS A 868 -28.48 27.18 22.37
CA HIS A 868 -27.65 26.47 23.33
C HIS A 868 -26.81 25.38 22.65
N GLU A 869 -27.44 24.47 21.90
CA GLU A 869 -26.75 23.37 21.23
C GLU A 869 -25.71 23.83 20.20
N ALA A 870 -25.99 24.92 19.48
CA ALA A 870 -25.08 25.54 18.54
C ALA A 870 -23.87 26.18 19.24
N GLU A 871 -24.07 26.87 20.38
CA GLU A 871 -22.94 27.38 21.19
C GLU A 871 -22.08 26.22 21.71
N ARG A 872 -22.69 25.17 22.25
CA ARG A 872 -21.95 24.03 22.81
C ARG A 872 -21.19 23.22 21.77
N THR A 873 -21.60 23.28 20.49
CA THR A 873 -20.98 22.49 19.41
C THR A 873 -19.97 23.31 18.60
N TYR A 874 -20.27 24.58 18.32
CA TYR A 874 -19.41 25.45 17.52
C TYR A 874 -18.57 26.39 18.37
N SER A 875 -19.20 27.18 19.25
CA SER A 875 -18.53 28.23 20.03
C SER A 875 -17.48 27.66 20.98
N ASP A 876 -17.77 26.51 21.60
CA ASP A 876 -16.83 25.83 22.51
C ASP A 876 -15.54 25.34 21.80
N LYS A 877 -15.50 25.31 20.47
CA LYS A 877 -14.27 25.03 19.69
C LYS A 877 -13.46 26.30 19.38
N LEU A 878 -14.01 27.50 19.60
CA LEU A 878 -13.35 28.76 19.27
C LEU A 878 -12.42 29.18 20.41
N ILE A 879 -11.23 29.67 20.06
CA ILE A 879 -10.21 30.10 21.04
C ILE A 879 -10.31 31.60 21.32
N ASN A 880 -10.40 32.41 20.27
CA ASN A 880 -10.29 33.86 20.40
C ASN A 880 -11.62 34.47 20.78
N GLN A 881 -11.59 35.47 21.65
CA GLN A 881 -12.78 36.24 22.02
C GLN A 881 -13.44 36.90 20.81
N ASP A 882 -12.65 37.44 19.88
CA ASP A 882 -13.14 38.03 18.62
C ASP A 882 -13.92 37.01 17.76
N ASP A 883 -13.45 35.75 17.72
CA ASP A 883 -14.11 34.69 16.95
C ASP A 883 -15.47 34.34 17.60
N ILE A 884 -15.51 34.30 18.94
CA ILE A 884 -16.73 34.05 19.72
C ILE A 884 -17.74 35.18 19.53
N GLU A 885 -17.29 36.44 19.56
CA GLU A 885 -18.13 37.61 19.30
C GLU A 885 -18.68 37.62 17.88
N LEU A 886 -17.82 37.31 16.90
CA LEU A 886 -18.23 37.16 15.50
C LEU A 886 -19.25 36.03 15.32
N PHE A 887 -19.03 34.87 15.96
CA PHE A 887 -19.98 33.75 15.95
C PHE A 887 -21.35 34.18 16.50
N ASN A 888 -21.37 34.82 17.66
CA ASN A 888 -22.59 35.31 18.31
C ASN A 888 -23.33 36.33 17.44
N LYS A 889 -22.59 37.23 16.77
CA LYS A 889 -23.15 38.19 15.82
C LYS A 889 -23.81 37.49 14.64
N ILE A 890 -23.13 36.53 14.02
CA ILE A 890 -23.65 35.76 12.87
C ILE A 890 -24.90 34.96 13.28
N LEU A 891 -24.89 34.34 14.47
CA LEU A 891 -26.03 33.58 14.99
C LEU A 891 -27.27 34.46 15.17
N ARG A 892 -27.12 35.61 15.84
CA ARG A 892 -28.20 36.59 16.06
C ARG A 892 -28.76 37.13 14.74
N GLU A 893 -27.88 37.52 13.81
CA GLU A 893 -28.28 38.00 12.48
C GLU A 893 -29.06 36.95 11.70
N THR A 894 -28.63 35.69 11.73
CA THR A 894 -29.23 34.60 10.95
C THR A 894 -30.62 34.24 11.49
N ILE A 895 -30.79 34.20 12.81
CA ILE A 895 -32.08 33.91 13.46
C ILE A 895 -33.07 35.07 13.26
N ARG A 896 -32.67 36.32 13.52
CA ARG A 896 -33.55 37.49 13.37
C ARG A 896 -34.03 37.71 11.94
N LYS A 897 -33.18 37.46 10.95
CA LYS A 897 -33.57 37.55 9.53
C LYS A 897 -34.60 36.49 9.13
N SER A 898 -34.65 35.37 9.84
CA SER A 898 -35.46 34.22 9.46
C SER A 898 -36.77 34.13 10.23
N PHE A 899 -36.83 34.67 11.45
CA PHE A 899 -37.97 34.58 12.33
C PHE A 899 -38.30 35.95 12.96
N GLU A 900 -39.33 36.62 12.45
CA GLU A 900 -39.73 37.96 12.91
C GLU A 900 -40.31 37.99 14.34
N PHE A 901 -40.84 36.86 14.83
CA PHE A 901 -41.41 36.74 16.19
C PHE A 901 -40.35 36.53 17.29
N VAL A 902 -39.06 36.49 16.94
CA VAL A 902 -37.97 36.28 17.90
C VAL A 902 -37.61 37.61 18.56
N ASN A 903 -37.99 37.77 19.82
CA ASN A 903 -37.64 38.92 20.65
C ASN A 903 -36.29 38.73 21.34
N ASP A 904 -35.73 39.82 21.89
CA ASP A 904 -34.46 39.80 22.64
C ASP A 904 -34.49 38.87 23.87
N GLU A 905 -35.68 38.56 24.37
CA GLU A 905 -35.90 37.58 25.44
C GLU A 905 -35.34 36.19 25.13
N THR A 906 -35.36 35.80 23.86
CA THR A 906 -34.84 34.50 23.39
C THR A 906 -33.33 34.36 23.65
N PHE A 907 -32.60 35.48 23.71
CA PHE A 907 -31.15 35.52 23.91
C PHE A 907 -30.74 35.83 25.36
N ILE A 908 -31.69 36.02 26.28
CA ILE A 908 -31.41 36.30 27.70
C ILE A 908 -30.69 35.12 28.34
N ARG A 909 -29.62 35.37 29.11
CA ARG A 909 -28.89 34.35 29.89
C ARG A 909 -29.60 34.09 31.24
N PRO A 910 -29.55 32.87 31.80
CA PRO A 910 -28.72 31.73 31.40
C PRO A 910 -29.29 30.89 30.24
N LEU A 911 -28.44 30.58 29.26
CA LEU A 911 -28.71 29.68 28.13
C LEU A 911 -28.06 28.32 28.42
N ILE A 912 -28.55 27.61 29.44
CA ILE A 912 -27.99 26.35 29.90
C ILE A 912 -29.11 25.31 29.98
N TYR A 913 -28.86 24.15 29.39
CA TYR A 913 -29.70 22.96 29.54
C TYR A 913 -28.90 21.88 30.27
N SER A 914 -29.53 21.17 31.21
CA SER A 914 -28.90 20.07 31.95
C SER A 914 -29.92 18.99 32.30
N HIS A 915 -29.45 17.78 32.61
CA HIS A 915 -30.31 16.65 33.00
C HIS A 915 -30.72 16.67 34.48
N PHE A 916 -30.06 17.51 35.28
CA PHE A 916 -30.23 17.58 36.74
C PHE A 916 -30.82 18.92 37.22
N SER A 917 -31.26 19.78 36.29
CA SER A 917 -31.91 21.06 36.61
C SER A 917 -33.21 20.90 37.42
N GLY A 918 -33.87 19.74 37.33
CA GLY A 918 -35.04 19.37 38.14
C GLY A 918 -34.73 18.53 39.40
N GLY A 919 -33.44 18.23 39.66
CA GLY A 919 -32.98 17.30 40.70
C GLY A 919 -32.18 16.13 40.13
N ILE A 920 -31.31 15.53 40.95
CA ILE A 920 -30.36 14.48 40.53
C ILE A 920 -31.09 13.19 40.07
N SER A 921 -32.30 12.93 40.58
CA SER A 921 -33.07 11.71 40.29
C SER A 921 -33.98 11.79 39.05
N ASP A 922 -34.33 12.98 38.58
CA ASP A 922 -35.37 13.18 37.55
C ASP A 922 -34.84 13.30 36.12
N GLY A 923 -33.53 13.26 35.90
CA GLY A 923 -32.83 12.92 34.65
C GLY A 923 -33.27 13.60 33.33
N GLN A 924 -34.09 14.65 33.36
CA GLN A 924 -34.69 15.24 32.17
C GLN A 924 -33.89 16.44 31.68
N TYR A 925 -33.47 16.40 30.41
CA TYR A 925 -32.78 17.50 29.76
C TYR A 925 -33.71 18.72 29.60
N THR A 926 -33.51 19.73 30.46
CA THR A 926 -34.38 20.92 30.53
C THR A 926 -33.59 22.20 30.78
N ALA A 927 -34.21 23.35 30.49
CA ALA A 927 -33.61 24.66 30.70
C ALA A 927 -33.43 24.95 32.19
N VAL A 928 -32.25 25.45 32.57
CA VAL A 928 -31.95 25.91 33.93
C VAL A 928 -32.72 27.20 34.21
N SER A 929 -33.54 27.20 35.26
CA SER A 929 -34.39 28.36 35.62
C SER A 929 -33.63 29.47 36.37
N SER A 930 -32.65 29.13 37.21
CA SER A 930 -31.77 30.08 37.90
C SER A 930 -30.40 29.44 38.18
N MET A 931 -29.33 30.26 38.14
CA MET A 931 -27.98 29.83 38.50
C MET A 931 -27.86 29.47 39.98
N ASP A 932 -28.58 30.14 40.88
CA ASP A 932 -28.56 29.85 42.32
C ASP A 932 -29.11 28.45 42.62
N LYS A 933 -30.17 28.05 41.89
CA LYS A 933 -30.74 26.69 41.99
C LYS A 933 -29.76 25.64 41.49
N LEU A 934 -29.07 25.93 40.39
CA LEU A 934 -28.06 25.04 39.83
C LEU A 934 -26.88 24.87 40.80
N GLN A 935 -26.46 25.96 41.46
CA GLN A 935 -25.40 25.94 42.46
C GLN A 935 -25.76 25.03 43.64
N HIS A 936 -26.94 25.19 44.23
CA HIS A 936 -27.38 24.34 45.34
C HIS A 936 -27.41 22.86 44.98
N VAL A 937 -27.94 22.49 43.81
CA VAL A 937 -27.98 21.08 43.36
C VAL A 937 -26.56 20.51 43.22
N ILE A 938 -25.59 21.30 42.75
CA ILE A 938 -24.20 20.86 42.60
C ILE A 938 -23.47 20.82 43.95
N GLU A 939 -23.76 21.75 44.86
CA GLU A 939 -23.23 21.73 46.24
C GLU A 939 -23.69 20.46 46.98
N ASP A 940 -24.96 20.11 46.85
CA ASP A 940 -25.52 18.87 47.42
C ASP A 940 -24.85 17.63 46.81
N ALA A 941 -24.65 17.63 45.49
CA ALA A 941 -23.93 16.55 44.80
C ALA A 941 -22.46 16.44 45.24
N LEU A 942 -21.79 17.58 45.46
CA LEU A 942 -20.40 17.64 45.94
C LEU A 942 -20.29 17.14 47.38
N ALA A 943 -21.25 17.51 48.25
CA ALA A 943 -21.32 17.00 49.61
C ALA A 943 -21.48 15.47 49.61
N SER A 944 -22.40 14.94 48.81
CA SER A 944 -22.60 13.48 48.67
C SER A 944 -21.36 12.76 48.11
N TYR A 945 -20.65 13.39 47.16
CA TYR A 945 -19.38 12.86 46.65
C TYR A 945 -18.32 12.82 47.75
N ASN A 946 -18.19 13.88 48.54
CA ASN A 946 -17.20 14.01 49.61
C ASN A 946 -17.47 13.07 50.81
N GLU A 947 -18.70 12.58 50.98
CA GLU A 947 -19.03 11.53 51.95
C GLU A 947 -18.49 10.15 51.55
N THR A 948 -18.43 9.87 50.24
CA THR A 948 -18.11 8.55 49.69
C THR A 948 -16.68 8.44 49.13
N ASN A 949 -16.10 9.56 48.72
CA ASN A 949 -14.80 9.65 48.05
C ASN A 949 -13.88 10.66 48.77
N PRO A 950 -12.57 10.70 48.45
CA PRO A 950 -11.66 11.69 49.01
C PRO A 950 -12.19 13.11 48.78
N SER A 951 -12.17 13.92 49.86
CA SER A 951 -12.80 15.23 49.85
C SER A 951 -12.21 16.16 48.79
N MET A 952 -13.07 16.63 47.88
CA MET A 952 -12.79 17.70 46.93
C MET A 952 -13.31 19.03 47.48
N ASN A 953 -12.38 19.91 47.85
CA ASN A 953 -12.69 21.28 48.29
C ASN A 953 -12.75 22.23 47.09
N LEU A 954 -13.72 22.03 46.20
CA LEU A 954 -13.94 22.89 45.04
C LEU A 954 -14.80 24.10 45.40
N VAL A 955 -14.38 25.30 45.00
CA VAL A 955 -15.21 26.51 45.07
C VAL A 955 -15.98 26.62 43.76
N LEU A 956 -17.31 26.63 43.83
CA LEU A 956 -18.20 26.62 42.67
C LEU A 956 -18.48 28.05 42.20
N PHE A 957 -17.61 28.58 41.33
CA PHE A 957 -17.86 29.81 40.58
C PHE A 957 -18.77 29.56 39.37
N GLU A 958 -19.31 30.62 38.77
CA GLU A 958 -20.25 30.53 37.64
C GLU A 958 -19.70 29.68 36.47
N ASP A 959 -18.42 29.85 36.12
CA ASP A 959 -17.75 29.06 35.08
C ASP A 959 -17.71 27.57 35.43
N ALA A 960 -17.49 27.23 36.71
CA ALA A 960 -17.47 25.84 37.16
C ALA A 960 -18.85 25.19 36.99
N LEU A 961 -19.92 25.89 37.34
CA LEU A 961 -21.30 25.41 37.15
C LEU A 961 -21.61 25.17 35.66
N ILE A 962 -21.21 26.11 34.81
CA ILE A 962 -21.35 26.02 33.35
C ILE A 962 -20.55 24.82 32.80
N HIS A 963 -19.31 24.63 33.24
CA HIS A 963 -18.48 23.51 32.80
C HIS A 963 -19.03 22.15 33.24
N ILE A 964 -19.58 22.04 34.45
CA ILE A 964 -20.21 20.81 34.93
C ILE A 964 -21.44 20.46 34.08
N ALA A 965 -22.30 21.46 33.79
CA ALA A 965 -23.44 21.26 32.88
C ALA A 965 -22.99 20.81 31.48
N ARG A 966 -21.92 21.39 30.93
CA ARG A 966 -21.33 20.96 29.64
C ARG A 966 -20.83 19.53 29.70
N ILE A 967 -20.10 19.15 30.75
CA ILE A 967 -19.54 17.79 30.91
C ILE A 967 -20.69 16.78 31.02
N ASN A 968 -21.71 17.05 31.83
CA ASN A 968 -22.87 16.17 31.93
C ASN A 968 -23.58 16.01 30.58
N ARG A 969 -23.82 17.09 29.83
CA ARG A 969 -24.37 16.99 28.45
C ARG A 969 -23.54 16.06 27.57
N ILE A 970 -22.21 16.16 27.62
CA ILE A 970 -21.32 15.31 26.82
C ILE A 970 -21.44 13.84 27.25
N LEU A 971 -21.41 13.56 28.55
CA LEU A 971 -21.45 12.19 29.09
C LEU A 971 -22.78 11.47 28.83
N GLU A 972 -23.90 12.20 28.89
CA GLU A 972 -25.24 11.66 28.60
C GLU A 972 -25.50 11.49 27.09
N SER A 973 -24.65 12.07 26.24
CA SER A 973 -24.76 11.90 24.79
C SER A 973 -24.15 10.56 24.35
N PRO A 974 -24.84 9.77 23.50
CA PRO A 974 -24.29 8.51 23.00
C PRO A 974 -22.96 8.72 22.26
N ARG A 975 -21.91 8.01 22.68
CA ARG A 975 -20.53 8.18 22.18
C ARG A 975 -19.92 9.57 22.45
N GLY A 976 -20.43 10.32 23.41
CA GLY A 976 -19.78 11.51 23.91
C GLY A 976 -18.49 11.14 24.64
N MET A 977 -17.35 11.42 24.01
CA MET A 977 -16.04 11.35 24.66
C MET A 977 -15.40 12.73 24.65
N ARG A 978 -14.59 12.99 25.69
CA ARG A 978 -13.87 14.24 25.87
C ARG A 978 -12.72 14.39 24.89
#